data_AF-A0A2E1S627-F1
#
_entry.id   AF-A0A2E1S627-F1
#
_cell.length_a   1.000
_cell.length_b   1.000
_cell.length_c   1.000
_cell.angle_alpha   90.00
_cell.angle_beta   90.00
_cell.angle_gamma   90.00
#
_symmetry.space_group_name_H-M   'P 1'
#
loop_
_entity.id
_entity.type
_entity.pdbx_description
1 polymer ?
#
loop_
_entity_poly.entity_id
_entity_poly.type
_entity_poly.pdbx_seq_one_letter_code
_entity_poly.pdbx_strand_id
1 'polypeptide(L)'
;MFNNSNRFFQIIGGVLAFVFTTLQGIDWLFKRFSIDAFYFNIVLITFLLSFISIIVYYFLKYKKSKSSRKEFSNRNRKKIIMIILIALLFFLLFFYFFKKINNNNKLLNTELPVIIQLYDEGNILEVFKKTKILAELYPNNEIIKNYYDRSRKYAKLKLNKSDVNVSIKYRGESDYNLIGKTPIDSFVVPKAWDSYKLKLEYNDNVFYFDNVFNSRTIDYHEYNFPDIIEIPNNHQVFIGREISNFRLRGKRINKVKIPPFSLSKNEVSNSEFYDFIKDGGYENPKFWDFPIKIGKNVYEFKSTVQLFTDKFGKQGPLNWSYGNFPNGLGDHPVTGISWLEAKAYAKYKKLEIPNIFQWVYAADDFNNIRDKNVTKNGNFNTGVTRSVYDTNGSINNINNIGGNVREWILNNVGDNKKLYVSAGGSYLELNYTFHANSEQDILDRSLGNGIRLAKSLVNINENKQNDYVVSERLRRNLLNEPDISDDLFLYYKSQFDYEHTPLNVSTSFIDLENKNYSVERFEMSTTYNSNENLFGFIAYSNKIKNKYDPIIVFPHAGSLQSDSTSQISLDLINRFSYLIDEGYAIIYPIYSGLYSRARNNECAQELNQLLCARQSVIRKGQDYKRAIDYIESRSDFNFNNLSYYGASMGAIYSNIMLAIDDRVKSAFIIVGGVPSYTQPKETDYHYYTRRIKTPILHIVGKLDPVVSYNEMFLPWKEIIGTPKKDLKIIEMDDVGHFVPRDTIYKYHRNWIKKYSVLEP
;
A
#
# COMPACT_ATOMS: atom_id res chain seq x y z
N MET A 1 44.63 -46.29 -72.59
CA MET A 1 44.35 -44.86 -72.31
C MET A 1 43.90 -44.76 -70.86
N PHE A 2 44.53 -43.87 -70.08
CA PHE A 2 44.16 -43.33 -68.76
C PHE A 2 45.43 -43.19 -67.92
N ASN A 3 46.28 -42.23 -68.29
CA ASN A 3 47.36 -41.79 -67.42
C ASN A 3 47.49 -40.27 -67.51
N ASN A 4 46.75 -39.59 -66.64
CA ASN A 4 47.02 -38.22 -66.20
C ASN A 4 46.23 -37.99 -64.90
N SER A 5 46.51 -38.79 -63.87
CA SER A 5 46.17 -38.36 -62.52
C SER A 5 47.03 -37.14 -62.22
N ASN A 6 46.39 -36.02 -61.88
CA ASN A 6 47.09 -34.77 -61.66
C ASN A 6 47.80 -34.90 -60.30
N ARG A 7 49.03 -35.46 -60.29
CA ARG A 7 49.93 -35.61 -59.11
C ARG A 7 49.91 -34.37 -58.20
N PHE A 8 49.68 -33.21 -58.80
CA PHE A 8 49.58 -31.92 -58.14
C PHE A 8 48.34 -31.75 -57.24
N PHE A 9 47.17 -32.27 -57.63
CA PHE A 9 45.96 -32.28 -56.79
C PHE A 9 46.11 -33.23 -55.61
N GLN A 10 46.82 -34.35 -55.78
CA GLN A 10 47.13 -35.27 -54.68
C GLN A 10 48.10 -34.64 -53.67
N ILE A 11 49.09 -33.85 -54.14
CA ILE A 11 50.00 -33.12 -53.25
C ILE A 11 49.27 -32.00 -52.51
N ILE A 12 48.40 -31.22 -53.18
CA ILE A 12 47.60 -30.18 -52.50
C ILE A 12 46.61 -30.82 -51.52
N GLY A 13 45.90 -31.87 -51.93
CA GLY A 13 45.02 -32.62 -51.04
C GLY A 13 45.78 -33.18 -49.84
N GLY A 14 47.00 -33.68 -50.04
CA GLY A 14 47.89 -34.15 -48.99
C GLY A 14 48.37 -33.05 -48.05
N VAL A 15 48.74 -31.86 -48.55
CA VAL A 15 49.14 -30.71 -47.72
C VAL A 15 47.95 -30.15 -46.97
N LEU A 16 46.77 -30.05 -47.59
CA LEU A 16 45.53 -29.62 -46.93
C LEU A 16 45.11 -30.61 -45.85
N ALA A 17 45.14 -31.91 -46.16
CA ALA A 17 44.88 -32.95 -45.17
C ALA A 17 45.91 -32.88 -44.04
N PHE A 18 47.20 -32.73 -44.35
CA PHE A 18 48.26 -32.62 -43.35
C PHE A 18 48.06 -31.41 -42.43
N VAL A 19 47.84 -30.22 -43.00
CA VAL A 19 47.62 -28.98 -42.23
C VAL A 19 46.34 -29.05 -41.41
N PHE A 20 45.25 -29.56 -41.98
CA PHE A 20 43.99 -29.73 -41.26
C PHE A 20 44.13 -30.74 -40.11
N THR A 21 44.81 -31.87 -40.36
CA THR A 21 45.07 -32.90 -39.35
C THR A 21 46.04 -32.41 -38.28
N THR A 22 47.05 -31.61 -38.63
CA THR A 22 47.94 -30.99 -37.64
C THR A 22 47.23 -29.93 -36.84
N LEU A 23 46.41 -29.07 -37.44
CA LEU A 23 45.61 -28.08 -36.69
C LEU A 23 44.58 -28.76 -35.78
N GLN A 24 43.94 -29.86 -36.21
CA GLN A 24 43.09 -30.66 -35.33
C GLN A 24 43.88 -31.35 -34.22
N GLY A 25 45.08 -31.87 -34.51
CA GLY A 25 45.96 -32.49 -33.52
C GLY A 25 46.45 -31.48 -32.49
N ILE A 26 46.79 -30.26 -32.92
CA ILE A 26 47.19 -29.16 -32.05
C ILE A 26 45.97 -28.67 -31.23
N ASP A 27 44.78 -28.49 -31.82
CA ASP A 27 43.56 -28.14 -31.06
C ASP A 27 43.24 -29.19 -29.99
N TRP A 28 43.40 -30.48 -30.32
CA TRP A 28 43.22 -31.56 -29.35
C TRP A 28 44.30 -31.56 -28.26
N LEU A 29 45.58 -31.36 -28.61
CA LEU A 29 46.67 -31.26 -27.63
C LEU A 29 46.45 -30.08 -26.68
N PHE A 30 46.06 -28.92 -27.21
CA PHE A 30 45.81 -27.72 -26.42
C PHE A 30 44.62 -27.90 -25.47
N LYS A 31 43.54 -28.56 -25.93
CA LYS A 31 42.43 -28.95 -25.05
C LYS A 31 42.83 -29.98 -24.00
N ARG A 32 43.62 -30.99 -24.37
CA ARG A 32 44.01 -32.08 -23.46
C ARG A 32 44.94 -31.59 -22.35
N PHE A 33 45.81 -30.63 -22.65
CA PHE A 33 46.81 -30.11 -21.72
C PHE A 33 46.47 -28.72 -21.17
N SER A 34 45.26 -28.21 -21.41
CA SER A 34 44.78 -26.90 -20.94
C SER A 34 45.74 -25.74 -21.25
N ILE A 35 46.37 -25.76 -22.43
CA ILE A 35 47.35 -24.75 -22.84
C ILE A 35 46.60 -23.47 -23.23
N ASP A 36 47.08 -22.32 -22.73
CA ASP A 36 46.44 -21.03 -22.97
C ASP A 36 46.29 -20.75 -24.49
N ALA A 37 45.10 -20.28 -24.86
CA ALA A 37 44.75 -19.90 -26.22
C ALA A 37 45.68 -18.82 -26.82
N PHE A 38 46.38 -18.06 -25.98
CA PHE A 38 47.46 -17.16 -26.37
C PHE A 38 48.55 -17.88 -27.16
N TYR A 39 49.00 -19.06 -26.71
CA TYR A 39 50.05 -19.82 -27.41
C TYR A 39 49.54 -20.42 -28.72
N PHE A 40 48.25 -20.76 -28.81
CA PHE A 40 47.64 -21.23 -30.05
C PHE A 40 47.55 -20.09 -31.07
N ASN A 41 47.22 -18.88 -30.62
CA ASN A 41 47.24 -17.68 -31.45
C ASN A 41 48.65 -17.35 -31.93
N ILE A 42 49.68 -17.50 -31.08
CA ILE A 42 51.09 -17.39 -31.51
C ILE A 42 51.36 -18.40 -32.62
N VAL A 43 51.06 -19.69 -32.41
CA VAL A 43 51.28 -20.74 -33.42
C VAL A 43 50.56 -20.41 -34.74
N LEU A 44 49.30 -19.96 -34.69
CA LEU A 44 48.56 -19.51 -35.89
C LEU A 44 49.23 -18.32 -36.57
N ILE A 45 49.70 -17.33 -35.81
CA ILE A 45 50.43 -16.17 -36.33
C ILE A 45 51.74 -16.62 -36.98
N THR A 46 52.47 -17.56 -36.38
CA THR A 46 53.71 -18.11 -36.96
C THR A 46 53.43 -18.87 -38.26
N PHE A 47 52.33 -19.65 -38.33
CA PHE A 47 51.87 -20.28 -39.57
C PHE A 47 51.49 -19.24 -40.63
N LEU A 48 50.80 -18.16 -40.26
CA LEU A 48 50.46 -17.07 -41.17
C LEU A 48 51.72 -16.35 -41.69
N LEU A 49 52.67 -16.03 -40.82
CA LEU A 49 53.93 -15.36 -41.17
C LEU A 49 54.83 -16.23 -42.05
N SER A 50 54.96 -17.53 -41.75
CA SER A 50 55.70 -18.48 -42.58
C SER A 50 55.07 -18.62 -43.97
N PHE A 51 53.74 -18.62 -44.05
CA PHE A 51 53.02 -18.67 -45.32
C PHE A 51 53.17 -17.37 -46.13
N ILE A 52 53.07 -16.20 -45.49
CA ILE A 52 53.37 -14.90 -46.13
C ILE A 52 54.83 -14.89 -46.64
N SER A 53 55.77 -15.41 -45.86
CA SER A 53 57.18 -15.52 -46.24
C SER A 53 57.38 -16.41 -47.47
N ILE A 54 56.61 -17.50 -47.60
CA ILE A 54 56.60 -18.37 -48.79
C ILE A 54 56.06 -17.61 -50.01
N ILE A 55 54.97 -16.84 -49.85
CA ILE A 55 54.42 -16.00 -50.93
C ILE A 55 55.45 -14.95 -51.37
N VAL A 56 56.06 -14.24 -50.42
CA VAL A 56 57.09 -13.24 -50.70
C VAL A 56 58.30 -13.88 -51.39
N TYR A 57 58.75 -15.04 -50.94
CA TYR A 57 59.83 -15.78 -51.60
C TYR A 57 59.50 -16.13 -53.06
N TYR A 58 58.31 -16.66 -53.33
CA TYR A 58 57.87 -16.96 -54.70
C TYR A 58 57.65 -15.70 -55.55
N PHE A 59 57.17 -14.61 -54.95
CA PHE A 59 57.03 -13.31 -55.61
C PHE A 59 58.38 -12.69 -55.97
N LEU A 60 59.37 -12.74 -55.07
CA LEU A 60 60.74 -12.31 -55.32
C LEU A 60 61.41 -13.19 -56.38
N LYS A 61 61.18 -14.52 -56.35
CA LYS A 61 61.64 -15.46 -57.38
C LYS A 61 61.01 -15.16 -58.76
N TYR A 62 59.72 -14.81 -58.78
CA TYR A 62 59.01 -14.34 -59.98
C TYR A 62 59.58 -13.02 -60.52
N LYS A 63 59.92 -12.07 -59.65
CA LYS A 63 60.57 -10.81 -60.02
C LYS A 63 61.97 -11.04 -60.60
N LYS A 64 62.74 -12.00 -60.05
CA LYS A 64 64.07 -12.40 -60.54
C LYS A 64 64.01 -13.07 -61.93
N SER A 65 62.98 -13.88 -62.20
CA SER A 65 62.81 -14.54 -63.51
C SER A 65 62.34 -13.62 -64.64
N LYS A 66 61.90 -12.38 -64.33
CA LYS A 66 61.50 -11.38 -65.34
C LYS A 66 62.71 -10.72 -66.02
N SER A 67 63.93 -10.91 -65.51
CA SER A 67 65.16 -10.37 -66.11
C SER A 67 65.78 -11.22 -67.23
N SER A 68 65.28 -12.45 -67.48
CA SER A 68 65.59 -13.21 -68.68
C SER A 68 64.35 -13.33 -69.57
N ARG A 69 64.44 -12.85 -70.81
CA ARG A 69 63.35 -12.94 -71.81
C ARG A 69 63.07 -14.40 -72.14
N LYS A 70 62.11 -15.03 -71.45
CA LYS A 70 61.38 -16.23 -71.90
C LYS A 70 59.89 -16.00 -71.70
N GLU A 71 59.10 -16.22 -72.75
CA GLU A 71 57.64 -16.14 -72.71
C GLU A 71 57.08 -17.05 -71.61
N PHE A 72 56.29 -16.46 -70.72
CA PHE A 72 55.67 -17.18 -69.61
C PHE A 72 54.47 -17.98 -70.13
N SER A 73 54.55 -19.31 -70.12
CA SER A 73 53.43 -20.16 -70.53
C SER A 73 52.19 -19.96 -69.65
N ASN A 74 51.00 -20.19 -70.22
CA ASN A 74 49.69 -20.12 -69.55
C ASN A 74 49.63 -20.96 -68.25
N ARG A 75 50.55 -21.92 -68.08
CA ARG A 75 50.76 -22.77 -66.91
C ARG A 75 51.29 -22.00 -65.69
N ASN A 76 52.05 -20.92 -65.87
CA ASN A 76 52.62 -20.14 -64.77
C ASN A 76 51.67 -19.05 -64.21
N ARG A 77 50.80 -18.46 -65.04
CA ARG A 77 49.72 -17.56 -64.55
C ARG A 77 48.69 -18.31 -63.71
N LYS A 78 48.30 -19.52 -64.13
CA LYS A 78 47.41 -20.40 -63.35
C LYS A 78 48.01 -20.77 -61.97
N LYS A 79 49.33 -20.96 -61.89
CA LYS A 79 50.02 -21.20 -60.60
C LYS A 79 49.94 -20.00 -59.64
N ILE A 80 50.10 -18.77 -60.13
CA ILE A 80 50.04 -17.57 -59.29
C ILE A 80 48.61 -17.30 -58.80
N ILE A 81 47.61 -17.38 -59.68
CA ILE A 81 46.19 -17.22 -59.31
C ILE A 81 45.80 -18.27 -58.26
N MET A 82 46.28 -19.50 -58.40
CA MET A 82 46.01 -20.57 -57.46
C MET A 82 46.72 -20.39 -56.10
N ILE A 83 47.94 -19.82 -56.08
CA ILE A 83 48.61 -19.44 -54.81
C ILE A 83 47.79 -18.37 -54.07
N ILE A 84 47.23 -17.41 -54.80
CA ILE A 84 46.36 -16.37 -54.22
C ILE A 84 45.06 -16.98 -53.66
N LEU A 85 44.45 -17.94 -54.36
CA LEU A 85 43.26 -18.65 -53.86
C LEU A 85 43.55 -19.48 -52.61
N ILE A 86 44.68 -20.18 -52.57
CA ILE A 86 45.12 -20.92 -51.37
C ILE A 86 45.35 -19.92 -50.22
N ALA A 87 45.99 -18.78 -50.49
CA ALA A 87 46.21 -17.75 -49.49
C ALA A 87 44.92 -17.18 -48.91
N LEU A 88 43.94 -16.90 -49.78
CA LEU A 88 42.63 -16.41 -49.37
C LEU A 88 41.90 -17.45 -48.50
N LEU A 89 41.97 -18.73 -48.87
CA LEU A 89 41.37 -19.81 -48.10
C LEU A 89 42.03 -19.98 -46.72
N PHE A 90 43.36 -19.92 -46.66
CA PHE A 90 44.11 -19.93 -45.39
C PHE A 90 43.76 -18.73 -44.52
N PHE A 91 43.61 -17.54 -45.11
CA PHE A 91 43.19 -16.34 -44.38
C PHE A 91 41.76 -16.46 -43.85
N LEU A 92 40.84 -17.02 -44.62
CA LEU A 92 39.47 -17.29 -44.18
C LEU A 92 39.43 -18.33 -43.05
N LEU A 93 40.23 -19.39 -43.14
CA LEU A 93 40.38 -20.38 -42.06
C LEU A 93 40.99 -19.75 -40.81
N PHE A 94 42.06 -18.94 -40.95
CA PHE A 94 42.66 -18.18 -39.86
C PHE A 94 41.60 -17.28 -39.19
N PHE A 95 40.88 -16.49 -39.97
CA PHE A 95 39.87 -15.57 -39.43
C PHE A 95 38.73 -16.31 -38.72
N TYR A 96 38.30 -17.45 -39.26
CA TYR A 96 37.29 -18.31 -38.64
C TYR A 96 37.77 -18.87 -37.29
N PHE A 97 38.96 -19.47 -37.23
CA PHE A 97 39.50 -20.03 -35.98
C PHE A 97 39.84 -18.93 -34.96
N PHE A 98 40.40 -17.80 -35.39
CA PHE A 98 40.70 -16.65 -34.52
C PHE A 98 39.42 -16.08 -33.90
N LYS A 99 38.36 -15.88 -34.69
CA LYS A 99 37.06 -15.41 -34.19
C LYS A 99 36.42 -16.43 -33.23
N LYS A 100 36.48 -17.71 -33.57
CA LYS A 100 35.91 -18.80 -32.74
C LYS A 100 36.59 -18.89 -31.37
N ILE A 101 37.91 -18.77 -31.32
CA ILE A 101 38.69 -18.87 -30.07
C ILE A 101 38.46 -17.65 -29.18
N ASN A 102 38.52 -16.43 -29.74
CA ASN A 102 38.29 -15.22 -28.95
C ASN A 102 36.88 -15.16 -28.37
N ASN A 103 35.87 -15.62 -29.12
CA ASN A 103 34.49 -15.72 -28.60
C ASN A 103 34.39 -16.73 -27.44
N ASN A 104 35.03 -17.90 -27.55
CA ASN A 104 35.05 -18.89 -26.48
C ASN A 104 35.81 -18.41 -25.24
N ASN A 105 36.94 -17.72 -25.40
CA ASN A 105 37.70 -17.15 -24.29
C ASN A 105 36.89 -16.08 -23.54
N LYS A 106 36.18 -15.21 -24.27
CA LYS A 106 35.30 -14.20 -23.65
C LYS A 106 34.18 -14.85 -22.84
N LEU A 107 33.56 -15.91 -23.39
CA LEU A 107 32.50 -16.65 -22.69
C LEU A 107 33.03 -17.30 -21.39
N LEU A 108 34.16 -18.00 -21.46
CA LEU A 108 34.72 -18.76 -20.35
C LEU A 108 35.36 -17.89 -19.25
N ASN A 109 36.12 -16.86 -19.63
CA ASN A 109 36.93 -16.10 -18.68
C ASN A 109 36.26 -14.81 -18.20
N THR A 110 35.15 -14.40 -18.81
CA THR A 110 34.48 -13.14 -18.46
C THR A 110 32.99 -13.33 -18.19
N GLU A 111 32.23 -13.85 -19.14
CA GLU A 111 30.76 -13.90 -19.01
C GLU A 111 30.30 -14.97 -17.99
N LEU A 112 30.88 -16.18 -18.02
CA LEU A 112 30.51 -17.26 -17.10
C LEU A 112 30.84 -16.96 -15.62
N PRO A 113 32.04 -16.48 -15.26
CA PRO A 113 32.35 -16.09 -13.88
C PRO A 113 31.38 -15.05 -13.34
N VAL A 114 31.01 -14.05 -14.15
CA VAL A 114 30.04 -13.01 -13.77
C VAL A 114 28.65 -13.61 -13.55
N ILE A 115 28.21 -14.54 -14.41
CA ILE A 115 26.92 -15.24 -14.24
C ILE A 115 26.91 -16.04 -12.93
N ILE A 116 27.97 -16.78 -12.64
CA ILE A 116 28.10 -17.60 -11.41
C ILE A 116 28.03 -16.70 -10.18
N GLN A 117 28.83 -15.63 -10.16
CA GLN A 117 28.84 -14.67 -9.06
C GLN A 117 27.45 -14.05 -8.84
N LEU A 118 26.80 -13.54 -9.89
CA LEU A 118 25.46 -12.96 -9.79
C LEU A 118 24.42 -13.96 -9.28
N TYR A 119 24.56 -15.24 -9.65
CA TYR A 119 23.66 -16.29 -9.18
C TYR A 119 23.89 -16.59 -7.69
N ASP A 120 25.15 -16.68 -7.24
CA ASP A 120 25.51 -16.93 -5.85
C ASP A 120 25.11 -15.76 -4.93
N GLU A 121 25.16 -14.52 -5.44
CA GLU A 121 24.64 -13.32 -4.76
C GLU A 121 23.10 -13.23 -4.74
N GLY A 122 22.41 -14.14 -5.43
CA GLY A 122 20.94 -14.16 -5.53
C GLY A 122 20.35 -13.13 -6.50
N ASN A 123 21.15 -12.49 -7.36
CA ASN A 123 20.70 -11.53 -8.35
C ASN A 123 20.14 -12.21 -9.62
N ILE A 124 19.03 -12.92 -9.44
CA ILE A 124 18.41 -13.76 -10.47
C ILE A 124 17.95 -12.97 -11.70
N LEU A 125 17.56 -11.70 -11.54
CA LEU A 125 17.14 -10.83 -12.64
C LEU A 125 18.29 -10.58 -13.63
N GLU A 126 19.48 -10.23 -13.14
CA GLU A 126 20.64 -9.97 -13.98
C GLU A 126 21.20 -11.25 -14.61
N VAL A 127 21.16 -12.38 -13.87
CA VAL A 127 21.48 -13.70 -14.44
C VAL A 127 20.56 -14.00 -15.62
N PHE A 128 19.25 -13.81 -15.47
CA PHE A 128 18.28 -14.03 -16.54
C PHE A 128 18.58 -13.18 -17.78
N LYS A 129 18.78 -11.86 -17.61
CA LYS A 129 19.05 -10.96 -18.73
C LYS A 129 20.29 -11.36 -19.52
N LYS A 130 21.40 -11.66 -18.82
CA LYS A 130 22.65 -12.09 -19.44
C LYS A 130 22.52 -13.44 -20.13
N THR A 131 21.95 -14.42 -19.44
CA THR A 131 21.83 -15.79 -19.97
C THR A 131 20.83 -15.91 -21.10
N LYS A 132 19.78 -15.06 -21.15
CA LYS A 132 18.85 -14.97 -22.28
C LYS A 132 19.57 -14.65 -23.59
N ILE A 133 20.38 -13.61 -23.60
CA ILE A 133 21.17 -13.20 -24.78
C ILE A 133 22.21 -14.27 -25.13
N LEU A 134 22.90 -14.82 -24.13
CA LEU A 134 23.93 -15.84 -24.34
C LEU A 134 23.36 -17.19 -24.82
N ALA A 135 22.13 -17.54 -24.43
CA ALA A 135 21.47 -18.76 -24.90
C ALA A 135 21.14 -18.69 -26.40
N GLU A 136 20.86 -17.50 -26.94
CA GLU A 136 20.69 -17.28 -28.38
C GLU A 136 22.03 -17.36 -29.13
N LEU A 137 23.10 -16.80 -28.55
CA LEU A 137 24.45 -16.79 -29.15
C LEU A 137 25.15 -18.17 -29.06
N TYR A 138 24.86 -18.95 -28.01
CA TYR A 138 25.50 -20.23 -27.70
C TYR A 138 24.47 -21.33 -27.37
N PRO A 139 23.58 -21.70 -28.31
CA PRO A 139 22.44 -22.59 -28.05
C PRO A 139 22.84 -24.00 -27.60
N ASN A 140 24.07 -24.44 -27.92
CA ASN A 140 24.60 -25.76 -27.56
C ASN A 140 25.40 -25.77 -26.24
N ASN A 141 25.54 -24.63 -25.55
CA ASN A 141 26.29 -24.57 -24.29
C ASN A 141 25.38 -24.96 -23.10
N GLU A 142 25.64 -26.13 -22.52
CA GLU A 142 24.83 -26.67 -21.42
C GLU A 142 24.89 -25.83 -20.14
N ILE A 143 26.01 -25.17 -19.85
CA ILE A 143 26.17 -24.33 -18.66
C ILE A 143 25.27 -23.10 -18.77
N ILE A 144 25.32 -22.40 -19.91
CA ILE A 144 24.46 -21.23 -20.18
C ILE A 144 22.99 -21.64 -20.14
N LYS A 145 22.64 -22.77 -20.78
CA LYS A 145 21.28 -23.30 -20.75
C LYS A 145 20.80 -23.59 -19.32
N ASN A 146 21.65 -24.22 -18.49
CA ASN A 146 21.33 -24.51 -17.08
C ASN A 146 21.08 -23.22 -16.27
N TYR A 147 21.95 -22.20 -16.39
CA TYR A 147 21.72 -20.93 -15.69
C TYR A 147 20.51 -20.16 -16.22
N TYR A 148 20.24 -20.23 -17.53
CA TYR A 148 19.03 -19.66 -18.11
C TYR A 148 17.77 -20.37 -17.57
N ASP A 149 17.77 -21.70 -17.53
CA ASP A 149 16.68 -22.50 -16.99
C ASP A 149 16.44 -22.25 -15.49
N ARG A 150 17.50 -22.10 -14.70
CA ARG A 150 17.41 -21.80 -13.26
C ARG A 150 16.93 -20.37 -12.97
N SER A 151 17.24 -19.43 -13.85
CA SER A 151 16.90 -18.01 -13.69
C SER A 151 15.58 -17.62 -14.37
N ARG A 152 14.97 -18.51 -15.16
CA ARG A 152 13.68 -18.26 -15.84
C ARG A 152 12.52 -19.03 -15.24
N LYS A 153 11.32 -18.56 -15.54
CA LYS A 153 10.04 -19.25 -15.36
C LYS A 153 9.08 -18.84 -16.48
N TYR A 154 7.90 -19.45 -16.50
CA TYR A 154 6.84 -19.13 -17.47
C TYR A 154 5.71 -18.39 -16.78
N ALA A 155 5.37 -17.21 -17.29
CA ALA A 155 4.15 -16.50 -16.94
C ALA A 155 3.05 -16.91 -17.93
N LYS A 156 1.88 -17.30 -17.41
CA LYS A 156 0.71 -17.68 -18.21
C LYS A 156 -0.11 -16.45 -18.56
N LEU A 157 -0.71 -16.44 -19.75
CA LEU A 157 -1.59 -15.38 -20.22
C LEU A 157 -2.91 -15.97 -20.69
N LYS A 158 -4.02 -15.48 -20.14
CA LYS A 158 -5.37 -15.85 -20.53
C LYS A 158 -6.21 -14.61 -20.78
N LEU A 159 -6.58 -14.40 -22.04
CA LEU A 159 -7.44 -13.31 -22.49
C LEU A 159 -8.71 -13.86 -23.12
N ASN A 160 -9.80 -13.08 -23.07
CA ASN A 160 -11.04 -13.36 -23.80
C ASN A 160 -11.04 -12.84 -25.26
N LYS A 161 -9.95 -12.20 -25.72
CA LYS A 161 -9.80 -11.63 -27.07
C LYS A 161 -8.53 -12.16 -27.77
N SER A 162 -8.64 -12.37 -29.08
CA SER A 162 -7.50 -12.62 -29.98
C SER A 162 -6.89 -11.31 -30.48
N ASP A 163 -5.74 -11.40 -31.16
CA ASP A 163 -5.10 -10.27 -31.86
C ASP A 163 -4.63 -9.12 -30.96
N VAL A 164 -4.43 -9.40 -29.67
CA VAL A 164 -3.85 -8.45 -28.71
C VAL A 164 -2.33 -8.48 -28.82
N ASN A 165 -1.68 -7.34 -29.05
CA ASN A 165 -0.22 -7.25 -28.98
C ASN A 165 0.23 -7.41 -27.53
N VAL A 166 1.18 -8.30 -27.30
CA VAL A 166 1.74 -8.58 -25.98
C VAL A 166 3.20 -8.15 -25.97
N SER A 167 3.55 -7.19 -25.13
CA SER A 167 4.93 -6.74 -24.93
C SER A 167 5.34 -6.82 -23.47
N ILE A 168 6.63 -7.02 -23.22
CA ILE A 168 7.20 -7.10 -21.88
C ILE A 168 8.37 -6.14 -21.74
N LYS A 169 8.47 -5.51 -20.57
CA LYS A 169 9.64 -4.74 -20.16
C LYS A 169 10.22 -5.35 -18.90
N TYR A 170 11.46 -5.81 -18.94
CA TYR A 170 12.10 -6.31 -17.73
C TYR A 170 12.56 -5.13 -16.85
N ARG A 171 12.60 -5.33 -15.53
CA ARG A 171 12.95 -4.26 -14.59
C ARG A 171 14.37 -3.76 -14.88
N GLY A 172 14.54 -2.44 -14.99
CA GLY A 172 15.81 -1.80 -15.35
C GLY A 172 16.04 -1.58 -16.86
N GLU A 173 15.15 -2.07 -17.72
CA GLU A 173 15.14 -1.72 -19.15
C GLU A 173 14.31 -0.46 -19.43
N SER A 174 14.61 0.23 -20.53
CA SER A 174 13.88 1.41 -21.01
C SER A 174 12.58 1.02 -21.70
N ASP A 175 12.65 0.05 -22.62
CA ASP A 175 11.63 -0.18 -23.64
C ASP A 175 10.86 -1.49 -23.45
N TYR A 176 9.66 -1.53 -24.03
CA TYR A 176 8.85 -2.75 -24.10
C TYR A 176 9.23 -3.56 -25.34
N ASN A 177 9.55 -4.83 -25.15
CA ASN A 177 9.86 -5.79 -26.20
C ASN A 177 8.60 -6.55 -26.62
N LEU A 178 8.26 -6.54 -27.90
CA LEU A 178 7.11 -7.30 -28.43
C LEU A 178 7.39 -8.81 -28.35
N ILE A 179 6.52 -9.54 -27.64
CA ILE A 179 6.55 -11.00 -27.56
C ILE A 179 5.80 -11.61 -28.75
N GLY A 180 4.65 -11.02 -29.12
CA GLY A 180 3.81 -11.50 -30.21
C GLY A 180 2.36 -11.01 -30.09
N LYS A 181 1.46 -11.64 -30.84
CA LYS A 181 0.00 -11.41 -30.76
C LYS A 181 -0.71 -12.63 -30.18
N THR A 182 -1.79 -12.42 -29.44
CA THR A 182 -2.59 -13.53 -28.89
C THR A 182 -3.27 -14.37 -29.98
N PRO A 183 -3.45 -15.69 -29.78
CA PRO A 183 -3.29 -16.43 -28.51
C PRO A 183 -1.83 -16.76 -28.16
N ILE A 184 -1.45 -16.47 -26.91
CA ILE A 184 -0.17 -16.86 -26.30
C ILE A 184 -0.53 -17.53 -24.97
N ASP A 185 -0.21 -18.81 -24.80
CA ASP A 185 -0.48 -19.54 -23.56
C ASP A 185 0.44 -19.09 -22.42
N SER A 186 1.74 -18.94 -22.72
CA SER A 186 2.73 -18.45 -21.77
C SER A 186 3.92 -17.77 -22.44
N PHE A 187 4.65 -16.98 -21.66
CA PHE A 187 5.88 -16.30 -22.08
C PHE A 187 6.96 -16.38 -20.99
N VAL A 188 8.22 -16.27 -21.40
CA VAL A 188 9.37 -16.45 -20.52
C VAL A 188 9.67 -15.17 -19.74
N VAL A 189 9.84 -15.30 -18.42
CA VAL A 189 10.14 -14.21 -17.50
C VAL A 189 11.22 -14.58 -16.47
N PRO A 190 11.88 -13.61 -15.83
CA PRO A 190 12.83 -13.89 -14.76
C PRO A 190 12.15 -14.53 -13.54
N LYS A 191 12.82 -15.48 -12.90
CA LYS A 191 12.40 -16.09 -11.63
C LYS A 191 12.74 -15.18 -10.44
N ALA A 192 12.29 -13.94 -10.48
CA ALA A 192 12.56 -12.92 -9.47
C ALA A 192 11.28 -12.14 -9.12
N TRP A 193 11.26 -11.54 -7.93
CA TRP A 193 10.24 -10.58 -7.48
C TRP A 193 10.41 -9.24 -8.22
N ASP A 194 9.31 -8.50 -8.45
CA ASP A 194 9.28 -7.20 -9.17
C ASP A 194 10.22 -7.14 -10.41
N SER A 195 10.02 -8.08 -11.33
CA SER A 195 10.99 -8.39 -12.37
C SER A 195 10.56 -7.96 -13.77
N TYR A 196 9.28 -7.68 -14.01
CA TYR A 196 8.80 -7.23 -15.32
C TYR A 196 7.48 -6.47 -15.26
N LYS A 197 7.20 -5.73 -16.34
CA LYS A 197 5.92 -5.11 -16.65
C LYS A 197 5.38 -5.68 -17.95
N LEU A 198 4.09 -5.97 -17.97
CA LEU A 198 3.35 -6.41 -19.15
C LEU A 198 2.64 -5.20 -19.79
N LYS A 199 2.67 -5.13 -21.11
CA LYS A 199 1.90 -4.18 -21.92
C LYS A 199 1.03 -4.96 -22.88
N LEU A 200 -0.27 -4.67 -22.88
CA LEU A 200 -1.24 -5.25 -23.79
C LEU A 200 -1.83 -4.13 -24.65
N GLU A 201 -1.87 -4.32 -25.96
CA GLU A 201 -2.48 -3.36 -26.88
C GLU A 201 -3.59 -4.01 -27.71
N TYR A 202 -4.74 -3.36 -27.75
CA TYR A 202 -5.92 -3.83 -28.48
C TYR A 202 -6.74 -2.64 -28.98
N ASN A 203 -6.97 -2.55 -30.30
CA ASN A 203 -7.72 -1.47 -30.97
C ASN A 203 -7.36 -0.08 -30.43
N ASP A 204 -6.08 0.30 -30.59
CA ASP A 204 -5.47 1.58 -30.15
C ASP A 204 -5.45 1.85 -28.64
N ASN A 205 -6.01 0.94 -27.83
CA ASN A 205 -5.95 1.03 -26.37
C ASN A 205 -4.73 0.28 -25.83
N VAL A 206 -4.05 0.89 -24.86
CA VAL A 206 -2.84 0.35 -24.25
C VAL A 206 -3.05 0.17 -22.75
N PHE A 207 -2.73 -1.02 -22.25
CA PHE A 207 -2.86 -1.40 -20.85
C PHE A 207 -1.55 -1.88 -20.28
N TYR A 208 -1.21 -1.44 -19.07
CA TYR A 208 0.03 -1.78 -18.39
C TYR A 208 -0.27 -2.55 -17.10
N PHE A 209 0.51 -3.61 -16.84
CA PHE A 209 0.42 -4.40 -15.62
C PHE A 209 1.80 -4.65 -15.04
N ASP A 210 1.95 -4.39 -13.75
CA ASP A 210 3.12 -4.79 -13.00
C ASP A 210 3.03 -6.29 -12.66
N ASN A 211 4.17 -6.99 -12.63
CA ASN A 211 4.20 -8.38 -12.19
C ASN A 211 4.14 -8.53 -10.66
N VAL A 212 4.00 -7.42 -9.93
CA VAL A 212 3.65 -7.39 -8.51
C VAL A 212 2.27 -6.75 -8.37
N PHE A 213 1.37 -7.48 -7.72
CA PHE A 213 0.00 -7.01 -7.48
C PHE A 213 -0.50 -7.62 -6.16
N ASN A 214 -1.12 -6.80 -5.31
CA ASN A 214 -1.52 -7.19 -3.95
C ASN A 214 -0.34 -7.83 -3.16
N SER A 215 0.82 -7.16 -3.20
CA SER A 215 2.06 -7.58 -2.53
C SER A 215 2.55 -8.99 -2.86
N ARG A 216 2.17 -9.51 -4.03
CA ARG A 216 2.56 -10.84 -4.52
C ARG A 216 3.02 -10.78 -5.96
N THR A 217 3.96 -11.65 -6.31
CA THR A 217 4.30 -11.88 -7.72
C THR A 217 3.11 -12.52 -8.43
N ILE A 218 2.72 -11.97 -9.57
CA ILE A 218 1.73 -12.54 -10.46
C ILE A 218 2.44 -13.09 -11.68
N ASP A 219 2.35 -14.41 -11.85
CA ASP A 219 2.78 -15.14 -13.04
C ASP A 219 1.61 -15.78 -13.78
N TYR A 220 0.38 -15.49 -13.35
CA TYR A 220 -0.84 -15.90 -14.02
C TYR A 220 -1.66 -14.64 -14.34
N HIS A 221 -1.55 -14.21 -15.60
CA HIS A 221 -2.21 -13.02 -16.12
C HIS A 221 -3.54 -13.41 -16.76
N GLU A 222 -4.63 -13.29 -16.01
CA GLU A 222 -5.99 -13.46 -16.52
C GLU A 222 -6.70 -12.10 -16.57
N TYR A 223 -7.02 -11.67 -17.79
CA TYR A 223 -7.68 -10.39 -18.02
C TYR A 223 -8.86 -10.54 -18.98
N ASN A 224 -9.93 -9.80 -18.67
CA ASN A 224 -11.16 -9.75 -19.45
C ASN A 224 -11.28 -8.36 -20.09
N PHE A 225 -11.01 -8.30 -21.39
CA PHE A 225 -11.18 -7.11 -22.21
C PHE A 225 -12.66 -6.84 -22.42
N PRO A 226 -13.09 -5.57 -22.41
CA PRO A 226 -14.45 -5.23 -22.77
C PRO A 226 -14.73 -5.55 -24.24
N ASP A 227 -15.99 -5.84 -24.57
CA ASP A 227 -16.47 -5.62 -25.93
C ASP A 227 -16.41 -4.12 -26.15
N ILE A 228 -15.75 -3.67 -27.23
CA ILE A 228 -15.48 -2.23 -27.40
C ILE A 228 -16.81 -1.51 -27.59
N ILE A 229 -17.23 -0.88 -26.50
CA ILE A 229 -18.34 0.04 -26.38
C ILE A 229 -17.71 1.43 -26.31
N GLU A 230 -18.36 2.43 -26.90
CA GLU A 230 -17.95 3.84 -26.84
C GLU A 230 -17.50 4.24 -25.42
N ILE A 231 -16.20 4.46 -25.24
CA ILE A 231 -15.61 4.88 -23.96
C ILE A 231 -15.91 6.38 -23.82
N PRO A 232 -16.54 6.83 -22.73
CA PRO A 232 -16.82 8.24 -22.55
C PRO A 232 -15.53 9.06 -22.52
N ASN A 233 -15.59 10.27 -23.05
CA ASN A 233 -14.47 11.21 -22.99
C ASN A 233 -14.02 11.40 -21.55
N ASN A 234 -12.71 11.56 -21.35
CA ASN A 234 -12.08 11.75 -20.03
C ASN A 234 -12.27 10.58 -19.03
N HIS A 235 -12.57 9.36 -19.51
CA HIS A 235 -12.60 8.19 -18.65
C HIS A 235 -11.26 7.40 -18.70
N GLN A 236 -10.89 6.82 -17.57
CA GLN A 236 -9.86 5.80 -17.45
C GLN A 236 -10.51 4.41 -17.49
N VAL A 237 -10.00 3.54 -18.35
CA VAL A 237 -10.48 2.16 -18.47
C VAL A 237 -9.73 1.25 -17.50
N PHE A 238 -10.47 0.37 -16.85
CA PHE A 238 -9.98 -0.71 -16.02
C PHE A 238 -10.42 -2.03 -16.65
N ILE A 239 -9.48 -2.83 -17.14
CA ILE A 239 -9.82 -4.13 -17.72
C ILE A 239 -10.20 -5.10 -16.61
N GLY A 240 -11.13 -6.00 -16.93
CA GLY A 240 -11.65 -6.94 -15.96
C GLY A 240 -10.57 -7.92 -15.52
N ARG A 241 -10.60 -8.29 -14.25
CA ARG A 241 -9.68 -9.28 -13.70
C ARG A 241 -10.27 -9.91 -12.46
N GLU A 242 -9.67 -11.00 -12.05
CA GLU A 242 -9.98 -11.63 -10.79
C GLU A 242 -8.93 -11.28 -9.73
N ILE A 243 -9.40 -10.94 -8.53
CA ILE A 243 -8.56 -10.53 -7.42
C ILE A 243 -8.80 -11.48 -6.26
N SER A 244 -7.72 -12.10 -5.82
CA SER A 244 -7.69 -12.86 -4.56
C SER A 244 -7.40 -11.92 -3.40
N ASN A 245 -7.98 -12.20 -2.22
CA ASN A 245 -7.81 -11.39 -1.01
C ASN A 245 -8.30 -9.94 -1.15
N PHE A 246 -9.38 -9.73 -1.90
CA PHE A 246 -9.98 -8.42 -2.02
C PHE A 246 -10.53 -7.98 -0.66
N ARG A 247 -10.19 -6.78 -0.19
CA ARG A 247 -10.71 -6.26 1.08
C ARG A 247 -11.74 -5.18 0.84
N LEU A 248 -12.87 -5.28 1.54
CA LEU A 248 -13.84 -4.18 1.65
C LEU A 248 -13.96 -3.80 3.12
N ARG A 249 -13.77 -2.51 3.42
CA ARG A 249 -13.90 -1.95 4.77
C ARG A 249 -13.06 -2.71 5.81
N GLY A 250 -11.86 -3.12 5.43
CA GLY A 250 -10.96 -3.88 6.29
C GLY A 250 -11.19 -5.39 6.28
N LYS A 251 -12.37 -5.88 5.85
CA LYS A 251 -12.73 -7.31 5.85
C LYS A 251 -12.29 -7.97 4.56
N ARG A 252 -11.67 -9.14 4.67
CA ARG A 252 -11.32 -9.98 3.52
C ARG A 252 -12.59 -10.58 2.93
N ILE A 253 -12.86 -10.22 1.69
CA ILE A 253 -13.76 -10.94 0.79
C ILE A 253 -12.88 -11.95 0.04
N ASN A 254 -13.46 -13.11 -0.29
CA ASN A 254 -12.75 -14.17 -1.01
C ASN A 254 -12.37 -13.71 -2.45
N LYS A 255 -12.40 -14.63 -3.40
CA LYS A 255 -12.09 -14.35 -4.81
C LYS A 255 -13.17 -13.42 -5.39
N VAL A 256 -12.79 -12.23 -5.85
CA VAL A 256 -13.71 -11.27 -6.48
C VAL A 256 -13.35 -11.11 -7.96
N LYS A 257 -14.32 -11.33 -8.84
CA LYS A 257 -14.18 -11.05 -10.28
C LYS A 257 -14.71 -9.67 -10.59
N ILE A 258 -13.84 -8.75 -10.96
CA ILE A 258 -14.20 -7.38 -11.36
C ILE A 258 -14.35 -7.37 -12.89
N PRO A 259 -15.55 -7.06 -13.44
CA PRO A 259 -15.73 -6.90 -14.87
C PRO A 259 -15.01 -5.65 -15.39
N PRO A 260 -14.71 -5.53 -16.70
CA PRO A 260 -14.17 -4.29 -17.23
C PRO A 260 -15.15 -3.12 -17.06
N PHE A 261 -14.62 -1.96 -16.69
CA PHE A 261 -15.39 -0.73 -16.51
C PHE A 261 -14.52 0.48 -16.83
N SER A 262 -15.11 1.66 -16.83
CA SER A 262 -14.38 2.92 -16.88
C SER A 262 -14.88 3.89 -15.81
N LEU A 263 -14.00 4.75 -15.34
CA LEU A 263 -14.29 5.83 -14.39
C LEU A 263 -13.86 7.17 -14.99
N SER A 264 -14.64 8.23 -14.74
CA SER A 264 -14.20 9.58 -15.04
C SER A 264 -12.89 9.88 -14.30
N LYS A 265 -11.90 10.44 -15.01
CA LYS A 265 -10.64 10.87 -14.42
C LYS A 265 -10.82 11.95 -13.36
N ASN A 266 -11.87 12.77 -13.50
CA ASN A 266 -12.17 13.89 -12.61
C ASN A 266 -13.54 13.71 -11.93
N GLU A 267 -13.71 14.31 -10.76
CA GLU A 267 -15.03 14.52 -10.16
C GLU A 267 -15.90 15.39 -11.07
N VAL A 268 -17.23 15.33 -10.87
CA VAL A 268 -18.15 16.25 -11.56
C VAL A 268 -17.96 17.65 -11.01
N SER A 269 -17.70 18.59 -11.91
CA SER A 269 -17.50 20.00 -11.58
C SER A 269 -18.81 20.76 -11.35
N ASN A 270 -18.73 21.92 -10.70
CA ASN A 270 -19.88 22.81 -10.56
C ASN A 270 -20.45 23.24 -11.91
N SER A 271 -19.60 23.52 -12.91
CA SER A 271 -20.05 23.91 -14.25
C SER A 271 -20.86 22.81 -14.92
N GLU A 272 -20.39 21.56 -14.86
CA GLU A 272 -21.12 20.45 -15.48
C GLU A 272 -22.45 20.17 -14.76
N PHE A 273 -22.49 20.29 -13.43
CA PHE A 273 -23.74 20.16 -12.67
C PHE A 273 -24.70 21.32 -12.93
N TYR A 274 -24.17 22.52 -13.20
CA TYR A 274 -24.97 23.67 -13.57
C TYR A 274 -25.68 23.47 -14.92
N ASP A 275 -25.01 22.84 -15.89
CA ASP A 275 -25.63 22.47 -17.17
C ASP A 275 -26.79 21.48 -16.97
N PHE A 276 -26.66 20.52 -16.05
CA PHE A 276 -27.75 19.62 -15.68
C PHE A 276 -28.98 20.40 -15.16
N ILE A 277 -28.77 21.43 -14.34
CA ILE A 277 -29.86 22.26 -13.83
C ILE A 277 -30.49 23.08 -14.95
N LYS A 278 -29.67 23.70 -15.81
CA LYS A 278 -30.15 24.47 -16.97
C LYS A 278 -30.97 23.64 -17.94
N ASP A 279 -30.65 22.36 -18.08
CA ASP A 279 -31.36 21.41 -18.94
C ASP A 279 -32.63 20.83 -18.27
N GLY A 280 -33.09 21.43 -17.18
CA GLY A 280 -34.30 21.04 -16.47
C GLY A 280 -34.11 19.82 -15.57
N GLY A 281 -32.92 19.66 -14.98
CA GLY A 281 -32.54 18.49 -14.20
C GLY A 281 -33.47 18.18 -13.03
N TYR A 282 -34.00 19.21 -12.36
CA TYR A 282 -34.94 19.06 -11.24
C TYR A 282 -36.41 19.05 -11.68
N GLU A 283 -36.70 19.40 -12.93
CA GLU A 283 -38.03 19.49 -13.50
C GLU A 283 -38.39 18.26 -14.33
N ASN A 284 -37.40 17.51 -14.82
CA ASN A 284 -37.58 16.39 -15.74
C ASN A 284 -37.53 15.03 -15.03
N PRO A 285 -38.67 14.33 -14.86
CA PRO A 285 -38.72 13.04 -14.17
C PRO A 285 -37.88 11.93 -14.83
N LYS A 286 -37.54 12.05 -16.12
CA LYS A 286 -36.77 11.02 -16.86
C LYS A 286 -35.38 10.79 -16.29
N PHE A 287 -34.81 11.79 -15.61
CA PHE A 287 -33.51 11.66 -14.96
C PHE A 287 -33.59 10.97 -13.60
N TRP A 288 -34.76 10.76 -13.03
CA TRP A 288 -34.91 10.24 -11.68
C TRP A 288 -35.44 8.80 -11.67
N ASP A 289 -35.24 8.09 -10.57
CA ASP A 289 -35.69 6.71 -10.37
C ASP A 289 -37.01 6.63 -9.58
N PHE A 290 -37.90 7.59 -9.76
CA PHE A 290 -39.16 7.62 -9.00
C PHE A 290 -40.30 6.88 -9.71
N PRO A 291 -41.26 6.32 -8.95
CA PRO A 291 -41.26 6.20 -7.49
C PRO A 291 -40.21 5.19 -7.01
N ILE A 292 -39.55 5.48 -5.87
CA ILE A 292 -38.56 4.57 -5.26
C ILE A 292 -38.92 4.24 -3.82
N LYS A 293 -38.88 2.95 -3.48
CA LYS A 293 -39.06 2.47 -2.11
C LYS A 293 -37.70 2.25 -1.46
N ILE A 294 -37.45 2.98 -0.37
CA ILE A 294 -36.23 2.89 0.43
C ILE A 294 -36.62 2.62 1.89
N GLY A 295 -36.25 1.44 2.39
CA GLY A 295 -36.77 0.93 3.67
C GLY A 295 -38.29 0.84 3.68
N LYS A 296 -38.92 1.53 4.65
CA LYS A 296 -40.39 1.61 4.78
C LYS A 296 -40.99 2.80 4.04
N ASN A 297 -40.16 3.73 3.56
CA ASN A 297 -40.62 4.97 2.94
C ASN A 297 -40.73 4.81 1.42
N VAL A 298 -41.74 5.46 0.84
CA VAL A 298 -41.88 5.62 -0.62
C VAL A 298 -41.61 7.08 -0.93
N TYR A 299 -40.67 7.32 -1.84
CA TYR A 299 -40.31 8.65 -2.30
C TYR A 299 -40.92 8.88 -3.68
N GLU A 300 -41.64 9.99 -3.81
CA GLU A 300 -42.27 10.45 -5.06
C GLU A 300 -41.50 11.62 -5.65
N PHE A 301 -41.50 11.78 -6.97
CA PHE A 301 -40.69 12.79 -7.66
C PHE A 301 -40.94 14.21 -7.14
N LYS A 302 -42.20 14.66 -7.18
CA LYS A 302 -42.56 16.05 -6.87
C LYS A 302 -42.25 16.43 -5.42
N SER A 303 -42.58 15.58 -4.46
CA SER A 303 -42.37 15.87 -3.03
C SER A 303 -40.89 15.77 -2.63
N THR A 304 -40.14 14.85 -3.24
CA THR A 304 -38.73 14.64 -2.89
C THR A 304 -37.84 15.70 -3.50
N VAL A 305 -38.03 16.03 -4.78
CA VAL A 305 -37.19 17.00 -5.48
C VAL A 305 -37.37 18.43 -4.93
N GLN A 306 -38.54 18.75 -4.35
CA GLN A 306 -38.74 20.03 -3.64
C GLN A 306 -37.84 20.21 -2.41
N LEU A 307 -37.29 19.13 -1.85
CA LEU A 307 -36.35 19.20 -0.72
C LEU A 307 -34.95 19.66 -1.16
N PHE A 308 -34.61 19.53 -2.45
CA PHE A 308 -33.27 19.79 -2.97
C PHE A 308 -33.10 21.25 -3.36
N THR A 309 -33.00 22.09 -2.33
CA THR A 309 -32.79 23.53 -2.48
C THR A 309 -31.44 23.99 -1.97
N ASP A 310 -30.95 25.08 -2.54
CA ASP A 310 -29.77 25.82 -2.15
C ASP A 310 -30.02 26.68 -0.89
N LYS A 311 -29.04 27.53 -0.53
CA LYS A 311 -29.10 28.40 0.66
C LYS A 311 -30.33 29.31 0.73
N PHE A 312 -30.95 29.63 -0.40
CA PHE A 312 -32.04 30.60 -0.51
C PHE A 312 -33.33 29.98 -1.09
N GLY A 313 -33.45 28.65 -1.06
CA GLY A 313 -34.68 27.96 -1.43
C GLY A 313 -34.87 27.79 -2.95
N LYS A 314 -33.86 28.06 -3.78
CA LYS A 314 -33.88 27.70 -5.21
C LYS A 314 -33.41 26.26 -5.40
N GLN A 315 -33.90 25.57 -6.43
CA GLN A 315 -33.44 24.20 -6.70
C GLN A 315 -31.94 24.19 -7.04
N GLY A 316 -31.19 23.30 -6.39
CA GLY A 316 -29.74 23.21 -6.56
C GLY A 316 -29.00 22.62 -5.35
N PRO A 317 -27.67 22.44 -5.49
CA PRO A 317 -26.79 22.00 -4.43
C PRO A 317 -26.85 22.90 -3.18
N LEU A 318 -26.68 22.31 -2.00
CA LEU A 318 -26.91 22.97 -0.72
C LEU A 318 -26.06 24.25 -0.51
N ASN A 319 -24.83 24.28 -1.04
CA ASN A 319 -23.91 25.41 -0.86
C ASN A 319 -24.07 26.54 -1.89
N TRP A 320 -24.93 26.36 -2.89
CA TRP A 320 -25.14 27.33 -3.96
C TRP A 320 -26.04 28.49 -3.53
N SER A 321 -26.21 29.48 -4.40
CA SER A 321 -27.01 30.66 -4.12
C SER A 321 -27.77 31.11 -5.35
N TYR A 322 -29.10 31.17 -5.21
CA TYR A 322 -30.03 31.52 -6.28
C TYR A 322 -29.83 30.66 -7.55
N GLY A 323 -29.61 29.36 -7.37
CA GLY A 323 -29.39 28.40 -8.47
C GLY A 323 -28.02 28.49 -9.14
N ASN A 324 -27.06 29.23 -8.57
CA ASN A 324 -25.72 29.39 -9.13
C ASN A 324 -24.63 28.96 -8.14
N PHE A 325 -23.55 28.36 -8.66
CA PHE A 325 -22.36 28.05 -7.87
C PHE A 325 -21.58 29.32 -7.51
N PRO A 326 -20.73 29.29 -6.46
CA PRO A 326 -19.91 30.45 -6.11
C PRO A 326 -18.95 30.86 -7.25
N ASN A 327 -18.83 32.17 -7.46
CA ASN A 327 -17.99 32.74 -8.53
C ASN A 327 -16.55 32.20 -8.49
N GLY A 328 -16.02 31.83 -9.65
CA GLY A 328 -14.66 31.31 -9.78
C GLY A 328 -14.48 29.83 -9.42
N LEU A 329 -15.54 29.13 -8.95
CA LEU A 329 -15.47 27.71 -8.58
C LEU A 329 -16.04 26.76 -9.65
N GLY A 330 -16.11 27.21 -10.91
CA GLY A 330 -16.68 26.42 -12.01
C GLY A 330 -15.97 25.08 -12.23
N ASP A 331 -14.63 25.06 -12.10
CA ASP A 331 -13.79 23.86 -12.26
C ASP A 331 -13.57 23.10 -10.94
N HIS A 332 -14.22 23.51 -9.85
CA HIS A 332 -14.19 22.80 -8.57
C HIS A 332 -15.30 21.75 -8.55
N PRO A 333 -15.19 20.67 -7.74
CA PRO A 333 -16.22 19.65 -7.66
C PRO A 333 -17.54 20.26 -7.18
N VAL A 334 -18.65 19.73 -7.69
CA VAL A 334 -19.96 19.98 -7.09
C VAL A 334 -20.00 19.35 -5.70
N THR A 335 -20.54 20.08 -4.73
CA THR A 335 -20.64 19.61 -3.34
C THR A 335 -22.02 19.83 -2.77
N GLY A 336 -22.34 19.15 -1.66
CA GLY A 336 -23.61 19.36 -0.96
C GLY A 336 -24.81 18.81 -1.73
N ILE A 337 -24.62 17.66 -2.39
CA ILE A 337 -25.67 16.96 -3.11
C ILE A 337 -25.93 15.58 -2.52
N SER A 338 -27.17 15.12 -2.68
CA SER A 338 -27.68 13.86 -2.17
C SER A 338 -27.33 12.68 -3.09
N TRP A 339 -27.52 11.46 -2.59
CA TRP A 339 -27.35 10.26 -3.41
C TRP A 339 -28.35 10.23 -4.58
N LEU A 340 -29.58 10.73 -4.36
CA LEU A 340 -30.60 10.82 -5.40
C LEU A 340 -30.21 11.82 -6.49
N GLU A 341 -29.68 13.00 -6.13
CA GLU A 341 -29.15 13.97 -7.09
C GLU A 341 -27.96 13.43 -7.88
N ALA A 342 -27.05 12.71 -7.21
CA ALA A 342 -25.91 12.06 -7.87
C ALA A 342 -26.36 11.05 -8.94
N LYS A 343 -27.35 10.21 -8.61
CA LYS A 343 -27.95 9.28 -9.57
C LYS A 343 -28.67 9.99 -10.72
N ALA A 344 -29.38 11.06 -10.43
CA ALA A 344 -30.10 11.81 -11.44
C ALA A 344 -29.15 12.45 -12.47
N TYR A 345 -28.07 13.05 -11.97
CA TYR A 345 -27.01 13.59 -12.82
C TYR A 345 -26.32 12.51 -13.66
N ALA A 346 -26.01 11.36 -13.08
CA ALA A 346 -25.41 10.24 -13.82
C ALA A 346 -26.32 9.78 -14.97
N LYS A 347 -27.63 9.66 -14.73
CA LYS A 347 -28.62 9.36 -15.78
C LYS A 347 -28.70 10.42 -16.87
N TYR A 348 -28.65 11.71 -16.51
CA TYR A 348 -28.60 12.80 -17.47
C TYR A 348 -27.41 12.66 -18.43
N LYS A 349 -26.24 12.24 -17.92
CA LYS A 349 -25.06 11.94 -18.75
C LYS A 349 -25.09 10.55 -19.42
N LYS A 350 -26.15 9.75 -19.24
CA LYS A 350 -26.26 8.34 -19.69
C LYS A 350 -25.13 7.45 -19.14
N LEU A 351 -24.76 7.71 -17.89
CA LEU A 351 -23.70 7.03 -17.14
C LEU A 351 -24.26 6.55 -15.78
N GLU A 352 -23.39 6.00 -14.95
CA GLU A 352 -23.71 5.50 -13.60
C GLU A 352 -22.83 6.18 -12.56
N ILE A 353 -23.21 6.12 -11.29
CA ILE A 353 -22.27 6.32 -10.17
C ILE A 353 -21.54 4.99 -9.91
N PRO A 354 -20.28 4.99 -9.48
CA PRO A 354 -19.52 3.75 -9.29
C PRO A 354 -20.15 2.83 -8.24
N ASN A 355 -20.01 1.53 -8.43
CA ASN A 355 -20.19 0.57 -7.35
C ASN A 355 -18.92 0.47 -6.49
N ILE A 356 -19.06 -0.11 -5.30
CA ILE A 356 -18.00 -0.16 -4.29
C ILE A 356 -16.76 -0.92 -4.77
N PHE A 357 -16.93 -1.94 -5.59
CA PHE A 357 -15.80 -2.74 -6.10
C PHE A 357 -15.02 -1.97 -7.15
N GLN A 358 -15.71 -1.25 -8.04
CA GLN A 358 -15.10 -0.38 -9.04
C GLN A 358 -14.28 0.72 -8.36
N TRP A 359 -14.88 1.39 -7.37
CA TRP A 359 -14.20 2.47 -6.64
C TRP A 359 -12.97 1.96 -5.88
N VAL A 360 -13.15 0.92 -5.05
CA VAL A 360 -12.05 0.35 -4.24
C VAL A 360 -10.92 -0.20 -5.12
N TYR A 361 -11.25 -0.77 -6.28
CA TYR A 361 -10.23 -1.23 -7.23
C TYR A 361 -9.47 -0.08 -7.85
N ALA A 362 -10.17 0.97 -8.30
CA ALA A 362 -9.54 2.14 -8.90
C ALA A 362 -8.68 2.92 -7.90
N ALA A 363 -9.09 2.97 -6.63
CA ALA A 363 -8.37 3.60 -5.53
C ALA A 363 -7.19 2.77 -4.96
N ASP A 364 -6.97 1.53 -5.44
CA ASP A 364 -6.05 0.54 -4.87
C ASP A 364 -6.29 0.23 -3.37
N ASP A 365 -7.51 0.48 -2.88
CA ASP A 365 -7.90 0.34 -1.48
C ASP A 365 -8.11 -1.15 -1.08
N PHE A 366 -8.30 -2.06 -2.05
CA PHE A 366 -8.56 -3.48 -1.77
C PHE A 366 -7.42 -4.21 -1.03
N ASN A 367 -6.24 -3.60 -0.91
CA ASN A 367 -5.10 -4.15 -0.18
C ASN A 367 -5.04 -3.70 1.30
N ASN A 368 -5.93 -2.80 1.76
CA ASN A 368 -5.86 -2.09 3.06
C ASN A 368 -4.54 -1.33 3.29
N ILE A 369 -3.75 -1.07 2.26
CA ILE A 369 -2.50 -0.31 2.37
C ILE A 369 -2.81 1.11 1.95
N ARG A 370 -2.46 2.09 2.81
CA ARG A 370 -2.64 3.49 2.47
C ARG A 370 -1.63 3.92 1.43
N ASP A 371 -2.11 4.34 0.26
CA ASP A 371 -1.23 4.96 -0.72
C ASP A 371 -0.65 6.27 -0.13
N LYS A 372 0.67 6.34 -0.06
CA LYS A 372 1.40 7.47 0.54
C LYS A 372 1.24 8.74 -0.27
N ASN A 373 1.15 8.64 -1.60
CA ASN A 373 0.96 9.78 -2.47
C ASN A 373 -0.44 10.37 -2.26
N VAL A 374 -1.47 9.52 -2.27
CA VAL A 374 -2.87 9.94 -2.02
C VAL A 374 -2.99 10.59 -0.64
N THR A 375 -2.55 9.90 0.42
CA THR A 375 -2.73 10.40 1.80
C THR A 375 -1.91 11.66 2.13
N LYS A 376 -0.78 11.89 1.45
CA LYS A 376 0.07 13.07 1.66
C LYS A 376 -0.37 14.27 0.82
N ASN A 377 -0.73 14.04 -0.45
CA ASN A 377 -0.89 15.10 -1.43
C ASN A 377 -2.36 15.37 -1.81
N GLY A 378 -3.27 14.45 -1.49
CA GLY A 378 -4.71 14.62 -1.69
C GLY A 378 -5.29 15.78 -0.89
N ASN A 379 -6.43 16.30 -1.32
CA ASN A 379 -7.06 17.45 -0.71
C ASN A 379 -7.91 17.06 0.51
N PHE A 380 -7.29 17.03 1.70
CA PHE A 380 -7.91 16.65 2.96
C PHE A 380 -7.77 17.77 4.01
N ASN A 381 -8.85 18.04 4.75
CA ASN A 381 -8.88 18.98 5.87
C ASN A 381 -8.23 20.35 5.56
N THR A 382 -8.44 20.85 4.34
CA THR A 382 -7.91 22.13 3.86
C THR A 382 -8.92 23.26 4.00
N GLY A 383 -10.19 22.94 4.25
CA GLY A 383 -11.29 23.92 4.34
C GLY A 383 -11.78 24.44 2.99
N VAL A 384 -11.09 24.12 1.88
CA VAL A 384 -11.47 24.52 0.52
C VAL A 384 -11.27 23.38 -0.50
N THR A 385 -12.15 23.31 -1.50
CA THR A 385 -11.97 22.39 -2.63
C THR A 385 -10.86 22.88 -3.56
N ARG A 386 -10.31 21.97 -4.36
CA ARG A 386 -9.40 22.28 -5.48
C ARG A 386 -10.10 22.00 -6.80
N SER A 387 -9.50 22.48 -7.88
CA SER A 387 -9.94 22.12 -9.23
C SER A 387 -9.99 20.60 -9.41
N VAL A 388 -11.02 20.11 -10.10
CA VAL A 388 -11.18 18.69 -10.45
C VAL A 388 -10.06 18.18 -11.37
N TYR A 389 -9.29 19.09 -11.97
CA TYR A 389 -8.13 18.78 -12.82
C TYR A 389 -6.81 18.67 -12.04
N ASP A 390 -6.81 18.95 -10.72
CA ASP A 390 -5.60 18.80 -9.89
C ASP A 390 -5.18 17.32 -9.81
N THR A 391 -3.95 17.04 -10.25
CA THR A 391 -3.39 15.70 -10.26
C THR A 391 -2.71 15.30 -8.94
N ASN A 392 -2.63 16.20 -7.95
CA ASN A 392 -2.00 15.92 -6.66
C ASN A 392 -2.76 14.81 -5.90
N GLY A 393 -2.02 13.78 -5.48
CA GLY A 393 -2.61 12.63 -4.79
C GLY A 393 -3.47 11.75 -5.70
N SER A 394 -3.31 11.82 -7.02
CA SER A 394 -3.95 10.88 -7.96
C SER A 394 -3.35 9.49 -7.85
N ILE A 395 -4.17 8.47 -8.14
CA ILE A 395 -3.74 7.08 -8.32
C ILE A 395 -4.47 6.48 -9.52
N ASN A 396 -3.80 5.60 -10.27
CA ASN A 396 -4.36 4.95 -11.47
C ASN A 396 -4.97 5.93 -12.48
N ASN A 397 -4.37 7.12 -12.65
CA ASN A 397 -4.87 8.21 -13.49
C ASN A 397 -6.25 8.76 -13.11
N ILE A 398 -6.70 8.55 -11.88
CA ILE A 398 -7.90 9.18 -11.33
C ILE A 398 -7.49 10.32 -10.40
N ASN A 399 -7.84 11.53 -10.79
CA ASN A 399 -7.56 12.75 -10.05
C ASN A 399 -8.40 12.82 -8.78
N ASN A 400 -7.80 13.29 -7.69
CA ASN A 400 -8.44 13.50 -6.39
C ASN A 400 -9.15 12.28 -5.78
N ILE A 401 -9.05 11.05 -6.30
CA ILE A 401 -9.86 9.90 -5.86
C ILE A 401 -9.85 9.64 -4.35
N GLY A 402 -8.80 10.05 -3.64
CA GLY A 402 -8.77 9.91 -2.19
C GLY A 402 -9.47 11.01 -1.39
N GLY A 403 -9.57 12.23 -1.93
CA GLY A 403 -9.95 13.44 -1.21
C GLY A 403 -10.67 14.44 -2.11
N ASN A 404 -10.61 15.73 -1.77
CA ASN A 404 -11.42 16.79 -2.38
C ASN A 404 -12.92 16.64 -2.06
N VAL A 405 -13.60 15.58 -2.46
CA VAL A 405 -14.98 15.26 -2.03
C VAL A 405 -15.14 13.76 -1.79
N ARG A 406 -16.01 13.40 -0.85
CA ARG A 406 -16.51 12.03 -0.76
C ARG A 406 -17.38 11.75 -1.98
N GLU A 407 -17.19 10.61 -2.60
CA GLU A 407 -17.92 10.23 -3.81
C GLU A 407 -19.06 9.28 -3.46
N TRP A 408 -20.29 9.64 -3.88
CA TRP A 408 -21.43 8.75 -3.74
C TRP A 408 -21.25 7.44 -4.51
N ILE A 409 -21.55 6.32 -3.84
CA ILE A 409 -21.44 4.96 -4.37
C ILE A 409 -22.83 4.35 -4.54
N LEU A 410 -23.00 3.50 -5.55
CA LEU A 410 -24.28 2.87 -5.90
C LEU A 410 -24.84 1.97 -4.77
N ASN A 411 -23.97 1.28 -4.04
CA ASN A 411 -24.33 0.21 -3.13
C ASN A 411 -24.98 0.72 -1.84
N ASN A 412 -26.06 0.05 -1.43
CA ASN A 412 -26.70 0.27 -0.14
C ASN A 412 -26.01 -0.51 0.99
N VAL A 413 -26.29 -0.09 2.21
CA VAL A 413 -25.82 -0.70 3.46
C VAL A 413 -26.98 -1.40 4.16
N GLY A 414 -26.76 -2.66 4.54
CA GLY A 414 -27.77 -3.50 5.18
C GLY A 414 -28.98 -3.83 4.29
N ASP A 415 -29.79 -4.79 4.71
CA ASP A 415 -30.90 -5.32 3.90
C ASP A 415 -32.07 -4.34 3.77
N ASN A 416 -32.15 -3.36 4.68
CA ASN A 416 -33.24 -2.39 4.73
C ASN A 416 -33.07 -1.22 3.73
N LYS A 417 -31.98 -1.18 2.95
CA LYS A 417 -31.65 -0.14 1.96
C LYS A 417 -31.70 1.32 2.47
N LYS A 418 -31.65 1.56 3.79
CA LYS A 418 -31.82 2.90 4.36
C LYS A 418 -30.60 3.80 4.15
N LEU A 419 -29.42 3.21 4.25
CA LEU A 419 -28.15 3.91 4.16
C LEU A 419 -27.41 3.49 2.90
N TYR A 420 -26.60 4.39 2.38
CA TYR A 420 -25.77 4.20 1.20
C TYR A 420 -24.33 4.57 1.48
N VAL A 421 -23.43 4.03 0.66
CA VAL A 421 -22.00 4.27 0.83
C VAL A 421 -21.59 5.55 0.12
N SER A 422 -20.72 6.31 0.77
CA SER A 422 -19.81 7.23 0.10
C SER A 422 -18.37 6.81 0.38
N ALA A 423 -17.50 6.94 -0.61
CA ALA A 423 -16.11 6.53 -0.51
C ALA A 423 -15.14 7.71 -0.66
N GLY A 424 -13.91 7.53 -0.18
CA GLY A 424 -12.92 8.59 -0.08
C GLY A 424 -13.17 9.53 1.11
N GLY A 425 -12.37 10.58 1.20
CA GLY A 425 -12.57 11.69 2.13
C GLY A 425 -12.89 12.99 1.40
N SER A 426 -12.99 14.08 2.14
CA SER A 426 -13.24 15.41 1.59
C SER A 426 -12.26 16.46 2.09
N TYR A 427 -12.32 17.64 1.48
CA TYR A 427 -11.61 18.84 1.95
C TYR A 427 -11.92 19.27 3.40
N LEU A 428 -12.95 18.67 4.02
CA LEU A 428 -13.37 18.88 5.41
C LEU A 428 -12.95 17.75 6.34
N GLU A 429 -12.30 16.69 5.83
CA GLU A 429 -11.99 15.49 6.57
C GLU A 429 -10.50 15.16 6.53
N LEU A 430 -10.03 14.47 7.56
CA LEU A 430 -8.63 14.08 7.70
C LEU A 430 -8.24 12.97 6.72
N ASN A 431 -6.98 12.94 6.29
CA ASN A 431 -6.49 12.01 5.26
C ASN A 431 -6.65 10.51 5.57
N TYR A 432 -6.80 10.12 6.84
CA TYR A 432 -7.09 8.73 7.20
C TYR A 432 -8.49 8.27 6.77
N THR A 433 -9.38 9.20 6.41
CA THR A 433 -10.72 8.91 5.88
C THR A 433 -10.70 8.37 4.45
N PHE A 434 -9.56 8.39 3.76
CA PHE A 434 -9.43 7.82 2.41
C PHE A 434 -9.99 6.39 2.29
N HIS A 435 -9.71 5.53 3.28
CA HIS A 435 -10.20 4.14 3.32
C HIS A 435 -11.57 4.00 4.03
N ALA A 436 -12.08 5.09 4.59
CA ALA A 436 -13.34 5.10 5.30
C ALA A 436 -14.48 5.13 4.30
N ASN A 437 -15.25 4.05 4.28
CA ASN A 437 -16.54 4.01 3.60
C ASN A 437 -17.59 4.47 4.60
N SER A 438 -18.05 5.70 4.43
CA SER A 438 -19.09 6.32 5.26
C SER A 438 -20.47 5.81 4.86
N GLU A 439 -21.32 5.61 5.86
CA GLU A 439 -22.71 5.18 5.69
C GLU A 439 -23.58 6.41 5.88
N GLN A 440 -24.34 6.81 4.87
CA GLN A 440 -25.10 8.05 4.86
C GLN A 440 -26.54 7.82 4.39
N ASP A 441 -27.46 8.67 4.85
CA ASP A 441 -28.85 8.67 4.35
C ASP A 441 -28.90 9.15 2.88
N ILE A 442 -29.86 8.65 2.10
CA ILE A 442 -30.00 9.02 0.68
C ILE A 442 -30.25 10.51 0.46
N LEU A 443 -30.77 11.22 1.47
CA LEU A 443 -31.07 12.64 1.44
C LEU A 443 -29.94 13.49 2.06
N ASP A 444 -28.86 12.87 2.56
CA ASP A 444 -27.75 13.61 3.16
C ASP A 444 -27.06 14.50 2.12
N ARG A 445 -26.97 15.80 2.41
CA ARG A 445 -26.37 16.82 1.53
C ARG A 445 -25.19 17.52 2.21
N SER A 446 -24.45 16.79 3.05
CA SER A 446 -23.25 17.31 3.71
C SER A 446 -22.28 17.92 2.68
N LEU A 447 -21.64 19.03 3.02
CA LEU A 447 -20.78 19.80 2.10
C LEU A 447 -19.54 19.05 1.60
N GLY A 448 -19.20 17.91 2.20
CA GLY A 448 -18.15 17.02 1.73
C GLY A 448 -18.61 16.01 0.67
N ASN A 449 -19.91 15.88 0.40
CA ASN A 449 -20.46 14.92 -0.56
C ASN A 449 -20.44 15.50 -1.98
N GLY A 450 -19.86 14.75 -2.91
CA GLY A 450 -19.82 15.00 -4.34
C GLY A 450 -19.94 13.68 -5.12
N ILE A 451 -19.55 13.68 -6.40
CA ILE A 451 -19.76 12.51 -7.27
C ILE A 451 -18.64 12.36 -8.30
N ARG A 452 -18.45 11.10 -8.72
CA ARG A 452 -17.72 10.71 -9.91
C ARG A 452 -18.59 9.78 -10.74
N LEU A 453 -18.38 9.78 -12.05
CA LEU A 453 -19.12 8.92 -12.98
C LEU A 453 -18.35 7.65 -13.33
N ALA A 454 -19.10 6.58 -13.58
CA ALA A 454 -18.62 5.30 -14.05
C ALA A 454 -19.43 4.84 -15.28
N LYS A 455 -18.84 3.91 -16.05
CA LYS A 455 -19.54 3.15 -17.09
C LYS A 455 -19.12 1.70 -17.02
N SER A 456 -20.09 0.81 -16.84
CA SER A 456 -19.87 -0.63 -17.03
C SER A 456 -19.55 -0.90 -18.51
N LEU A 457 -18.49 -1.66 -18.79
CA LEU A 457 -18.11 -2.06 -20.15
C LEU A 457 -18.47 -3.52 -20.43
N VAL A 458 -19.42 -4.05 -19.66
CA VAL A 458 -20.11 -5.32 -19.84
C VAL A 458 -21.61 -5.08 -19.83
N ASN A 459 -22.40 -6.06 -20.29
CA ASN A 459 -23.85 -5.97 -20.20
C ASN A 459 -24.28 -5.77 -18.73
N ILE A 460 -25.17 -4.82 -18.47
CA ILE A 460 -25.62 -4.44 -17.12
C ILE A 460 -26.12 -5.66 -16.33
N ASN A 461 -26.80 -6.60 -17.01
CA ASN A 461 -27.32 -7.83 -16.39
C ASN A 461 -26.22 -8.77 -15.86
N GLU A 462 -24.97 -8.58 -16.29
CA GLU A 462 -23.82 -9.38 -15.84
C GLU A 462 -23.12 -8.78 -14.62
N ASN A 463 -23.39 -7.51 -14.28
CA ASN A 463 -22.71 -6.81 -13.20
C ASN A 463 -23.44 -6.95 -11.85
N LYS A 464 -23.44 -8.18 -11.31
CA LYS A 464 -24.03 -8.51 -9.99
C LYS A 464 -23.48 -7.68 -8.82
N GLN A 465 -22.36 -6.98 -9.01
CA GLN A 465 -21.74 -6.11 -8.00
C GLN A 465 -22.55 -4.84 -7.74
N ASN A 466 -23.39 -4.42 -8.68
CA ASN A 466 -24.29 -3.27 -8.51
C ASN A 466 -25.35 -3.53 -7.43
N ASP A 467 -25.79 -4.79 -7.28
CA ASP A 467 -26.77 -5.22 -6.28
C ASP A 467 -26.14 -5.67 -4.95
N TYR A 468 -24.81 -5.56 -4.82
CA TYR A 468 -24.13 -5.96 -3.60
C TYR A 468 -24.54 -5.08 -2.42
N VAL A 469 -25.00 -5.71 -1.35
CA VAL A 469 -25.35 -5.05 -0.10
C VAL A 469 -24.13 -5.04 0.81
N VAL A 470 -23.66 -3.85 1.15
CA VAL A 470 -22.54 -3.69 2.09
C VAL A 470 -23.04 -4.02 3.49
N SER A 471 -22.29 -4.84 4.22
CA SER A 471 -22.66 -5.21 5.59
C SER A 471 -22.78 -3.96 6.47
N GLU A 472 -23.92 -3.81 7.13
CA GLU A 472 -24.18 -2.73 8.10
C GLU A 472 -23.25 -2.84 9.29
N ARG A 473 -22.73 -1.69 9.74
CA ARG A 473 -22.11 -1.61 11.06
C ARG A 473 -23.25 -1.44 12.06
N LEU A 474 -23.62 -2.53 12.76
CA LEU A 474 -24.60 -2.47 13.83
C LEU A 474 -24.12 -1.49 14.91
N ARG A 475 -24.74 -0.31 14.92
CA ARG A 475 -24.56 0.72 15.94
C ARG A 475 -25.80 0.74 16.81
N ARG A 476 -25.61 0.62 18.12
CA ARG A 476 -26.69 0.78 19.10
C ARG A 476 -26.87 2.24 19.47
N ASN A 477 -28.10 2.61 19.81
CA ASN A 477 -28.36 3.93 20.39
C ASN A 477 -28.06 3.88 21.89
N LEU A 478 -26.90 4.40 22.26
CA LEU A 478 -26.39 4.39 23.64
C LEU A 478 -27.30 5.09 24.65
N LEU A 479 -28.14 6.04 24.23
CA LEU A 479 -29.08 6.73 25.13
C LEU A 479 -30.31 5.88 25.46
N ASN A 480 -30.63 4.89 24.62
CA ASN A 480 -31.75 3.98 24.82
C ASN A 480 -31.32 2.66 25.49
N GLU A 481 -30.02 2.43 25.67
CA GLU A 481 -29.51 1.26 26.37
C GLU A 481 -29.80 1.38 27.87
N PRO A 482 -30.47 0.38 28.48
CA PRO A 482 -30.71 0.38 29.92
C PRO A 482 -29.40 0.22 30.69
N ASP A 483 -29.29 0.89 31.84
CA ASP A 483 -28.19 0.64 32.78
C ASP A 483 -28.40 -0.69 33.53
N ILE A 484 -27.34 -1.17 34.17
CA ILE A 484 -27.33 -2.35 35.04
C ILE A 484 -27.42 -1.96 36.52
N SER A 485 -27.82 -2.91 37.37
CA SER A 485 -27.77 -2.72 38.83
C SER A 485 -26.34 -2.60 39.33
N ASP A 486 -26.16 -1.94 40.49
CA ASP A 486 -24.85 -1.78 41.10
C ASP A 486 -24.23 -3.13 41.50
N ASP A 487 -25.03 -4.11 41.95
CA ASP A 487 -24.55 -5.46 42.25
C ASP A 487 -23.98 -6.16 41.01
N LEU A 488 -24.67 -6.04 39.86
CA LEU A 488 -24.18 -6.62 38.61
C LEU A 488 -22.93 -5.88 38.10
N PHE A 489 -22.88 -4.55 38.27
CA PHE A 489 -21.68 -3.79 37.95
C PHE A 489 -20.49 -4.21 38.80
N LEU A 490 -20.67 -4.42 40.11
CA LEU A 490 -19.62 -4.90 41.00
C LEU A 490 -19.12 -6.29 40.57
N TYR A 491 -20.00 -7.17 40.11
CA TYR A 491 -19.62 -8.45 39.52
C TYR A 491 -18.81 -8.29 38.22
N TYR A 492 -19.16 -7.35 37.34
CA TYR A 492 -18.34 -7.07 36.15
C TYR A 492 -17.00 -6.44 36.51
N LYS A 493 -16.97 -5.51 37.47
CA LYS A 493 -15.75 -4.88 37.98
C LYS A 493 -14.79 -5.90 38.61
N SER A 494 -15.29 -6.92 39.32
CA SER A 494 -14.44 -7.91 39.98
C SER A 494 -13.65 -8.80 39.00
N GLN A 495 -14.01 -8.84 37.71
CA GLN A 495 -13.22 -9.51 36.69
C GLN A 495 -11.84 -8.87 36.48
N PHE A 496 -11.66 -7.62 36.91
CA PHE A 496 -10.39 -6.89 36.87
C PHE A 496 -9.57 -7.05 38.15
N ASP A 497 -10.08 -7.76 39.15
CA ASP A 497 -9.34 -8.06 40.37
C ASP A 497 -8.36 -9.21 40.13
N TYR A 498 -7.32 -9.25 40.97
CA TYR A 498 -6.30 -10.28 40.98
C TYR A 498 -5.75 -10.42 42.40
N GLU A 499 -5.14 -11.56 42.69
CA GLU A 499 -4.44 -11.77 43.94
C GLU A 499 -3.19 -10.87 44.01
N HIS A 500 -3.05 -10.08 45.07
CA HIS A 500 -1.89 -9.21 45.26
C HIS A 500 -0.63 -10.05 45.52
N THR A 501 0.20 -10.14 44.50
CA THR A 501 1.53 -10.76 44.57
C THR A 501 2.62 -9.69 44.68
N PRO A 502 3.81 -10.01 45.23
CA PRO A 502 4.95 -9.09 45.24
C PRO A 502 5.27 -8.56 43.84
N LEU A 503 5.56 -7.25 43.72
CA LEU A 503 5.77 -6.58 42.43
C LEU A 503 7.04 -7.06 41.71
N ASN A 504 8.13 -7.30 42.44
CA ASN A 504 9.42 -7.76 41.91
C ASN A 504 9.85 -7.01 40.63
N VAL A 505 9.86 -5.68 40.70
CA VAL A 505 10.12 -4.83 39.53
C VAL A 505 11.61 -4.74 39.26
N SER A 506 12.00 -5.01 38.01
CA SER A 506 13.33 -4.71 37.48
C SER A 506 13.30 -3.39 36.71
N THR A 507 14.35 -2.59 36.86
CA THR A 507 14.43 -1.27 36.24
C THR A 507 15.75 -1.06 35.52
N SER A 508 15.73 -0.26 34.45
CA SER A 508 16.91 0.07 33.65
C SER A 508 16.76 1.48 33.08
N PHE A 509 17.86 2.21 32.93
CA PHE A 509 17.84 3.55 32.34
C PHE A 509 18.07 3.47 30.83
N ILE A 510 17.33 4.28 30.08
CA ILE A 510 17.56 4.50 28.66
C ILE A 510 18.59 5.63 28.51
N ASP A 511 19.65 5.38 27.72
CA ASP A 511 20.64 6.42 27.46
C ASP A 511 20.07 7.49 26.52
N LEU A 512 20.08 8.73 26.99
CA LEU A 512 19.56 9.90 26.28
C LEU A 512 20.69 10.88 25.99
N GLU A 513 20.63 11.55 24.84
CA GLU A 513 21.55 12.65 24.52
C GLU A 513 21.36 13.84 25.49
N ASN A 514 20.11 14.19 25.79
CA ASN A 514 19.79 15.27 26.71
C ASN A 514 19.77 14.77 28.16
N LYS A 515 20.84 15.05 28.91
CA LYS A 515 21.00 14.65 30.32
C LYS A 515 20.12 15.41 31.32
N ASN A 516 19.33 16.40 30.87
CA ASN A 516 18.34 17.06 31.75
C ASN A 516 17.16 16.14 32.11
N TYR A 517 16.91 15.12 31.31
CA TYR A 517 15.82 14.18 31.50
C TYR A 517 16.37 12.78 31.76
N SER A 518 15.60 11.98 32.50
CA SER A 518 15.82 10.56 32.65
C SER A 518 14.60 9.80 32.16
N VAL A 519 14.84 8.68 31.49
CA VAL A 519 13.80 7.71 31.14
C VAL A 519 14.19 6.36 31.72
N GLU A 520 13.37 5.89 32.66
CA GLU A 520 13.49 4.59 33.31
C GLU A 520 12.52 3.61 32.65
N ARG A 521 13.01 2.44 32.21
CA ARG A 521 12.18 1.31 31.81
C ARG A 521 11.99 0.39 33.00
N PHE A 522 10.73 0.14 33.37
CA PHE A 522 10.35 -0.82 34.40
C PHE A 522 9.79 -2.10 33.77
N GLU A 523 9.97 -3.24 34.44
CA GLU A 523 9.43 -4.53 34.02
C GLU A 523 9.09 -5.40 35.24
N MET A 524 7.91 -6.01 35.22
CA MET A 524 7.36 -6.85 36.29
C MET A 524 6.47 -7.95 35.72
N SER A 525 6.22 -9.00 36.52
CA SER A 525 5.30 -10.08 36.12
C SER A 525 3.85 -9.60 36.00
N THR A 526 3.13 -10.17 35.04
CA THR A 526 1.68 -9.96 34.88
C THR A 526 0.89 -10.64 36.01
N THR A 527 -0.37 -10.25 36.18
CA THR A 527 -1.28 -10.82 37.20
C THR A 527 -2.13 -11.96 36.65
N TYR A 528 -1.91 -12.33 35.39
CA TYR A 528 -2.55 -13.42 34.66
C TYR A 528 -1.47 -14.28 34.00
N ASN A 529 -1.83 -15.53 33.66
CA ASN A 529 -0.92 -16.44 32.99
C ASN A 529 -0.51 -15.90 31.61
N SER A 530 0.78 -15.64 31.44
CA SER A 530 1.38 -14.99 30.27
C SER A 530 2.84 -15.40 30.17
N ASN A 531 3.35 -15.52 28.94
CA ASN A 531 4.79 -15.70 28.68
C ASN A 531 5.51 -14.36 28.56
N GLU A 532 4.79 -13.24 28.68
CA GLU A 532 5.29 -11.89 28.58
C GLU A 532 5.12 -11.15 29.90
N ASN A 533 6.10 -10.32 30.25
CA ASN A 533 6.04 -9.41 31.40
C ASN A 533 5.31 -8.11 31.06
N LEU A 534 4.71 -7.48 32.08
CA LEU A 534 4.28 -6.09 32.00
C LEU A 534 5.50 -5.19 32.10
N PHE A 535 5.67 -4.26 31.16
CA PHE A 535 6.75 -3.28 31.20
C PHE A 535 6.25 -1.91 30.76
N GLY A 536 7.04 -0.88 31.02
CA GLY A 536 6.71 0.49 30.61
C GLY A 536 7.87 1.45 30.82
N PHE A 537 7.60 2.72 30.60
CA PHE A 537 8.59 3.79 30.69
C PHE A 537 8.13 4.88 31.66
N ILE A 538 9.06 5.46 32.39
CA ILE A 538 8.84 6.60 33.29
C ILE A 538 9.80 7.71 32.85
N ALA A 539 9.27 8.84 32.41
CA ALA A 539 10.05 10.00 32.00
C ALA A 539 9.90 11.15 33.01
N TYR A 540 11.01 11.72 33.47
CA TYR A 540 11.03 12.82 34.43
C TYR A 540 12.27 13.72 34.26
N SER A 541 12.23 14.89 34.90
CA SER A 541 13.31 15.89 34.86
C SER A 541 14.28 15.70 36.02
N ASN A 542 15.58 15.64 35.73
CA ASN A 542 16.63 15.52 36.74
C ASN A 542 16.83 16.79 37.58
N LYS A 543 16.14 17.88 37.25
CA LYS A 543 16.22 19.16 37.98
C LYS A 543 15.36 19.16 39.25
N ILE A 544 14.41 18.24 39.36
CA ILE A 544 13.44 18.19 40.44
C ILE A 544 14.08 17.45 41.62
N LYS A 545 14.08 18.09 42.79
CA LYS A 545 14.68 17.54 44.02
C LYS A 545 13.63 16.96 44.99
N ASN A 546 12.37 17.30 44.78
CA ASN A 546 11.24 16.81 45.57
C ASN A 546 10.62 15.59 44.88
N LYS A 547 9.56 15.04 45.48
CA LYS A 547 8.78 13.97 44.87
C LYS A 547 8.08 14.44 43.59
N TYR A 548 7.88 13.53 42.65
CA TYR A 548 7.18 13.82 41.40
C TYR A 548 5.68 13.56 41.53
N ASP A 549 4.86 14.41 40.91
CA ASP A 549 3.44 14.14 40.72
C ASP A 549 3.26 13.16 39.54
N PRO A 550 2.72 11.94 39.74
CA PRO A 550 2.67 10.94 38.68
C PRO A 550 1.49 11.16 37.73
N ILE A 551 1.75 10.99 36.43
CA ILE A 551 0.73 10.99 35.36
C ILE A 551 0.81 9.66 34.62
N ILE A 552 -0.20 8.81 34.79
CA ILE A 552 -0.33 7.57 34.01
C ILE A 552 -0.96 7.87 32.65
N VAL A 553 -0.25 7.52 31.59
CA VAL A 553 -0.65 7.77 30.19
C VAL A 553 -1.09 6.47 29.54
N PHE A 554 -2.29 6.47 28.96
CA PHE A 554 -2.71 5.35 28.12
C PHE A 554 -2.22 5.52 26.67
N PRO A 555 -1.58 4.50 26.06
CA PRO A 555 -1.08 4.57 24.69
C PRO A 555 -2.12 4.92 23.61
N HIS A 556 -1.66 5.54 22.52
CA HIS A 556 -2.52 5.88 21.38
C HIS A 556 -2.70 4.71 20.40
N ALA A 557 -3.68 4.77 19.49
CA ALA A 557 -4.03 3.67 18.58
C ALA A 557 -2.90 3.16 17.67
N GLY A 558 -1.81 3.92 17.49
CA GLY A 558 -0.64 3.48 16.72
C GLY A 558 0.10 2.31 17.40
N SER A 559 -0.07 2.14 18.71
CA SER A 559 0.51 1.01 19.45
C SER A 559 -0.08 -0.34 19.07
N LEU A 560 -1.24 -0.38 18.39
CA LEU A 560 -1.84 -1.63 17.90
C LEU A 560 -1.14 -2.18 16.64
N GLN A 561 -0.37 -1.35 15.94
CA GLN A 561 0.22 -1.68 14.63
C GLN A 561 1.74 -1.75 14.66
N SER A 562 2.37 -1.11 15.66
CA SER A 562 3.81 -1.17 15.88
C SER A 562 4.14 -2.29 16.84
N ASP A 563 5.22 -3.02 16.61
CA ASP A 563 5.83 -3.91 17.62
C ASP A 563 7.07 -3.25 18.26
N SER A 564 7.41 -2.01 17.86
CA SER A 564 8.62 -1.31 18.30
C SER A 564 8.33 -0.28 19.39
N THR A 565 9.22 -0.25 20.39
CA THR A 565 9.18 0.69 21.52
C THR A 565 10.33 1.69 21.50
N SER A 566 11.20 1.68 20.49
CA SER A 566 12.46 2.43 20.48
C SER A 566 12.29 3.95 20.50
N GLN A 567 11.20 4.47 19.94
CA GLN A 567 10.92 5.91 19.87
C GLN A 567 10.16 6.47 21.08
N ILE A 568 9.61 5.59 21.93
CA ILE A 568 8.72 6.00 23.03
C ILE A 568 9.41 6.99 23.97
N SER A 569 10.67 6.73 24.35
CA SER A 569 11.42 7.58 25.27
C SER A 569 11.52 9.04 24.81
N LEU A 570 11.83 9.25 23.53
CA LEU A 570 11.95 10.59 22.95
C LEU A 570 10.57 11.26 22.77
N ASP A 571 9.57 10.48 22.35
CA ASP A 571 8.21 10.97 22.16
C ASP A 571 7.57 11.43 23.47
N LEU A 572 7.81 10.72 24.58
CA LEU A 572 7.33 11.10 25.90
C LEU A 572 7.87 12.47 26.32
N ILE A 573 9.19 12.67 26.21
CA ILE A 573 9.84 13.94 26.57
C ILE A 573 9.30 15.06 25.67
N ASN A 574 9.30 14.87 24.36
CA ASN A 574 8.88 15.90 23.40
C ASN A 574 7.40 16.28 23.56
N ARG A 575 6.55 15.34 23.97
CA ARG A 575 5.12 15.57 24.12
C ARG A 575 4.77 16.21 25.46
N PHE A 576 5.50 15.87 26.52
CA PHE A 576 5.15 16.23 27.90
C PHE A 576 6.19 17.09 28.61
N SER A 577 7.19 17.64 27.92
CA SER A 577 8.22 18.51 28.51
C SER A 577 7.64 19.63 29.39
N TYR A 578 6.54 20.26 28.95
CA TYR A 578 5.82 21.30 29.70
C TYR A 578 5.27 20.87 31.07
N LEU A 579 5.20 19.57 31.35
CA LEU A 579 4.87 18.99 32.66
C LEU A 579 6.10 18.39 33.32
N ILE A 580 6.94 17.69 32.55
CA ILE A 580 8.17 17.08 33.06
C ILE A 580 9.07 18.13 33.72
N ASP A 581 9.20 19.31 33.10
CA ASP A 581 9.99 20.43 33.64
C ASP A 581 9.37 21.06 34.90
N GLU A 582 8.11 20.76 35.20
CA GLU A 582 7.33 21.31 36.31
C GLU A 582 7.17 20.34 37.49
N GLY A 583 7.87 19.19 37.49
CA GLY A 583 7.81 18.23 38.59
C GLY A 583 6.88 17.05 38.39
N TYR A 584 6.35 16.84 37.18
CA TYR A 584 5.53 15.68 36.87
C TYR A 584 6.37 14.51 36.32
N ALA A 585 6.07 13.30 36.75
CA ALA A 585 6.60 12.06 36.17
C ALA A 585 5.58 11.46 35.22
N ILE A 586 5.98 11.18 33.97
CA ILE A 586 5.09 10.60 32.95
C ILE A 586 5.32 9.09 32.91
N ILE A 587 4.31 8.33 33.34
CA ILE A 587 4.34 6.86 33.35
C ILE A 587 3.56 6.34 32.15
N TYR A 588 4.21 5.55 31.32
CA TYR A 588 3.67 5.00 30.08
C TYR A 588 3.77 3.47 30.08
N PRO A 589 2.80 2.76 30.70
CA PRO A 589 2.76 1.30 30.69
C PRO A 589 2.43 0.77 29.30
N ILE A 590 3.07 -0.34 28.92
CA ILE A 590 2.75 -1.10 27.71
C ILE A 590 1.78 -2.21 28.09
N TYR A 591 0.49 -2.00 27.84
CA TYR A 591 -0.56 -2.97 28.17
C TYR A 591 -0.60 -4.17 27.20
N SER A 592 -1.20 -5.28 27.63
CA SER A 592 -1.45 -6.49 26.81
C SER A 592 -2.00 -6.14 25.43
N GLY A 593 -1.44 -6.70 24.37
CA GLY A 593 -1.88 -6.49 22.99
C GLY A 593 -1.43 -5.15 22.37
N LEU A 594 -0.51 -4.41 23.00
CA LEU A 594 0.06 -3.16 22.48
C LEU A 594 1.59 -3.29 22.30
N TYR A 595 2.14 -2.61 21.30
CA TYR A 595 3.57 -2.59 20.98
C TYR A 595 4.16 -4.00 20.86
N SER A 596 5.35 -4.25 21.43
CA SER A 596 5.98 -5.56 21.41
C SER A 596 5.23 -6.62 22.24
N ARG A 597 4.23 -6.22 23.04
CA ARG A 597 3.26 -7.13 23.68
C ARG A 597 2.07 -7.44 22.78
N ALA A 598 2.11 -6.98 21.54
CA ALA A 598 1.23 -7.41 20.47
C ALA A 598 1.99 -8.46 19.66
N ARG A 599 1.73 -9.77 19.89
CA ARG A 599 1.69 -10.84 18.86
C ARG A 599 1.81 -12.29 19.32
N ASN A 600 1.91 -12.62 20.60
CA ASN A 600 1.83 -14.02 21.00
C ASN A 600 0.44 -14.38 21.56
N ASN A 601 -0.34 -15.11 20.76
CA ASN A 601 -1.47 -15.95 21.18
C ASN A 601 -2.75 -15.29 21.71
N GLU A 602 -3.02 -14.01 21.46
CA GLU A 602 -4.21 -13.38 22.08
C GLU A 602 -5.56 -13.84 21.51
N CYS A 603 -5.66 -14.29 20.24
CA CYS A 603 -6.92 -14.85 19.70
C CYS A 603 -6.72 -15.90 18.58
N ALA A 604 -5.49 -16.33 18.27
CA ALA A 604 -5.22 -17.11 17.06
C ALA A 604 -5.87 -18.52 17.06
N GLN A 605 -6.32 -19.00 18.23
CA GLN A 605 -6.95 -20.31 18.41
C GLN A 605 -8.44 -20.25 18.78
N GLU A 606 -9.02 -19.08 19.05
CA GLU A 606 -10.42 -18.98 19.51
C GLU A 606 -11.38 -18.72 18.35
N LEU A 607 -12.38 -19.61 18.18
CA LEU A 607 -13.47 -19.43 17.20
C LEU A 607 -14.42 -18.26 17.55
N ASN A 608 -14.34 -17.68 18.76
CA ASN A 608 -15.28 -16.66 19.24
C ASN A 608 -14.62 -15.29 19.43
N GLN A 609 -14.84 -14.38 18.48
CA GLN A 609 -14.30 -13.01 18.50
C GLN A 609 -14.76 -12.19 19.72
N LEU A 610 -15.94 -12.47 20.27
CA LEU A 610 -16.49 -11.74 21.41
C LEU A 610 -15.78 -12.11 22.72
N LEU A 611 -15.46 -13.39 22.89
CA LEU A 611 -14.69 -13.87 24.05
C LEU A 611 -13.29 -13.25 24.07
N CYS A 612 -12.62 -13.22 22.91
CA CYS A 612 -11.30 -12.61 22.82
C CYS A 612 -11.35 -11.11 23.14
N ALA A 613 -12.32 -10.38 22.58
CA ALA A 613 -12.49 -8.95 22.88
C ALA A 613 -12.66 -8.69 24.38
N ARG A 614 -13.44 -9.51 25.07
CA ARG A 614 -13.62 -9.45 26.54
C ARG A 614 -12.31 -9.63 27.28
N GLN A 615 -11.59 -10.72 27.01
CA GLN A 615 -10.33 -11.03 27.69
C GLN A 615 -9.25 -9.97 27.45
N SER A 616 -9.19 -9.44 26.23
CA SER A 616 -8.24 -8.39 25.87
C SER A 616 -8.43 -7.10 26.68
N VAL A 617 -9.67 -6.75 27.05
CA VAL A 617 -9.96 -5.59 27.90
C VAL A 617 -9.63 -5.88 29.36
N ILE A 618 -10.01 -7.06 29.86
CA ILE A 618 -9.74 -7.47 31.25
C ILE A 618 -8.24 -7.42 31.55
N ARG A 619 -7.40 -8.04 30.70
CA ARG A 619 -5.93 -8.04 30.89
C ARG A 619 -5.33 -6.64 30.88
N LYS A 620 -5.82 -5.73 30.02
CA LYS A 620 -5.38 -4.32 30.02
C LYS A 620 -5.75 -3.61 31.32
N GLY A 621 -6.94 -3.87 31.85
CA GLY A 621 -7.36 -3.30 33.13
C GLY A 621 -6.60 -3.88 34.32
N GLN A 622 -6.24 -5.16 34.30
CA GLN A 622 -5.35 -5.77 35.29
C GLN A 622 -3.93 -5.19 35.20
N ASP A 623 -3.36 -5.07 34.00
CA ASP A 623 -2.07 -4.39 33.79
C ASP A 623 -2.11 -2.92 34.27
N TYR A 624 -3.22 -2.22 34.06
CA TYR A 624 -3.44 -0.85 34.53
C TYR A 624 -3.39 -0.75 36.05
N LYS A 625 -4.19 -1.57 36.75
CA LYS A 625 -4.16 -1.64 38.22
C LYS A 625 -2.77 -2.03 38.74
N ARG A 626 -2.10 -2.97 38.06
CA ARG A 626 -0.76 -3.43 38.44
C ARG A 626 0.32 -2.36 38.25
N ALA A 627 0.21 -1.55 37.19
CA ALA A 627 1.05 -0.38 37.01
C ALA A 627 0.80 0.66 38.11
N ILE A 628 -0.46 0.88 38.53
CA ILE A 628 -0.77 1.76 39.65
C ILE A 628 -0.19 1.23 40.96
N ASP A 629 -0.25 -0.08 41.23
CA ASP A 629 0.40 -0.69 42.40
C ASP A 629 1.90 -0.36 42.44
N TYR A 630 2.57 -0.38 41.28
CA TYR A 630 3.96 0.02 41.19
C TYR A 630 4.17 1.51 41.44
N ILE A 631 3.35 2.38 40.85
CA ILE A 631 3.41 3.83 41.09
C ILE A 631 3.19 4.13 42.59
N GLU A 632 2.27 3.42 43.26
CA GLU A 632 2.00 3.56 44.69
C GLU A 632 3.19 3.12 45.56
N SER A 633 3.94 2.10 45.12
CA SER A 633 5.11 1.61 45.85
C SER A 633 6.33 2.53 45.81
N ARG A 634 6.34 3.54 44.93
CA ARG A 634 7.48 4.43 44.67
C ARG A 634 7.50 5.59 45.67
N SER A 635 8.53 5.63 46.52
CA SER A 635 8.68 6.66 47.56
C SER A 635 9.03 8.05 47.00
N ASP A 636 9.54 8.11 45.77
CA ASP A 636 9.85 9.32 45.02
C ASP A 636 8.62 9.94 44.33
N PHE A 637 7.43 9.34 44.45
CA PHE A 637 6.19 9.88 43.90
C PHE A 637 5.24 10.43 44.98
N ASN A 638 4.54 11.50 44.63
CA ASN A 638 3.35 11.97 45.33
C ASN A 638 2.14 11.19 44.84
N PHE A 639 2.01 9.94 45.29
CA PHE A 639 0.96 9.05 44.80
C PHE A 639 -0.47 9.63 44.93
N ASN A 640 -0.71 10.41 45.99
CA ASN A 640 -1.99 11.11 46.20
C ASN A 640 -2.33 12.13 45.11
N ASN A 641 -1.39 12.46 44.21
CA ASN A 641 -1.57 13.37 43.08
C ASN A 641 -1.66 12.62 41.74
N LEU A 642 -1.79 11.29 41.75
CA LEU A 642 -1.88 10.48 40.53
C LEU A 642 -2.99 10.98 39.61
N SER A 643 -2.62 11.32 38.38
CA SER A 643 -3.54 11.74 37.34
C SER A 643 -3.47 10.84 36.11
N TYR A 644 -4.56 10.80 35.34
CA TYR A 644 -4.66 10.04 34.10
C TYR A 644 -4.65 10.95 32.89
N TYR A 645 -3.90 10.56 31.86
CA TYR A 645 -3.94 11.21 30.55
C TYR A 645 -4.29 10.20 29.45
N GLY A 646 -5.28 10.56 28.62
CA GLY A 646 -5.69 9.73 27.49
C GLY A 646 -6.10 10.56 26.28
N ALA A 647 -5.59 10.22 25.10
CA ALA A 647 -6.01 10.84 23.84
C ALA A 647 -6.51 9.77 22.87
N SER A 648 -7.61 10.04 22.16
CA SER A 648 -8.21 9.11 21.19
C SER A 648 -8.52 7.76 21.84
N MET A 649 -7.84 6.68 21.42
CA MET A 649 -7.94 5.36 22.06
C MET A 649 -7.77 5.42 23.58
N GLY A 650 -6.82 6.20 24.11
CA GLY A 650 -6.68 6.38 25.56
C GLY A 650 -7.91 7.01 26.20
N ALA A 651 -8.48 8.04 25.57
CA ALA A 651 -9.72 8.64 26.06
C ALA A 651 -10.91 7.67 26.01
N ILE A 652 -10.98 6.77 25.02
CA ILE A 652 -11.99 5.71 24.96
C ILE A 652 -11.78 4.70 26.09
N TYR A 653 -10.56 4.21 26.31
CA TYR A 653 -10.26 3.27 27.42
C TYR A 653 -10.45 3.88 28.80
N SER A 654 -10.36 5.21 28.94
CA SER A 654 -10.62 5.91 30.20
C SER A 654 -12.00 5.60 30.79
N ASN A 655 -13.00 5.31 29.95
CA ASN A 655 -14.34 4.90 30.38
C ASN A 655 -14.31 3.67 31.31
N ILE A 656 -13.39 2.73 31.07
CA ILE A 656 -13.21 1.52 31.88
C ILE A 656 -12.15 1.77 32.94
N MET A 657 -10.98 2.29 32.57
CA MET A 657 -9.82 2.43 33.48
C MET A 657 -10.16 3.27 34.71
N LEU A 658 -10.86 4.39 34.53
CA LEU A 658 -11.25 5.29 35.64
C LEU A 658 -12.43 4.75 36.48
N ALA A 659 -13.13 3.73 36.01
CA ALA A 659 -14.24 3.10 36.72
C ALA A 659 -13.80 1.88 37.54
N ILE A 660 -12.71 1.21 37.13
CA ILE A 660 -12.20 0.01 37.82
C ILE A 660 -11.24 0.33 38.97
N ASP A 661 -10.64 1.52 39.00
CA ASP A 661 -9.66 1.94 40.02
C ASP A 661 -9.89 3.40 40.44
N ASP A 662 -10.01 3.66 41.74
CA ASP A 662 -10.33 4.98 42.32
C ASP A 662 -9.09 5.74 42.83
N ARG A 663 -7.89 5.19 42.65
CA ARG A 663 -6.64 5.81 43.08
C ARG A 663 -6.26 7.02 42.22
N VAL A 664 -6.74 7.11 40.98
CA VAL A 664 -6.56 8.29 40.12
C VAL A 664 -7.44 9.46 40.59
N LYS A 665 -6.81 10.61 40.88
CA LYS A 665 -7.48 11.79 41.46
C LYS A 665 -7.97 12.80 40.45
N SER A 666 -7.45 12.79 39.24
CA SER A 666 -7.97 13.60 38.13
C SER A 666 -7.61 12.99 36.78
N ALA A 667 -8.41 13.30 35.75
CA ALA A 667 -8.18 12.86 34.39
C ALA A 667 -8.20 14.04 33.40
N PHE A 668 -7.28 14.01 32.44
CA PHE A 668 -7.26 14.90 31.28
C PHE A 668 -7.38 14.06 30.01
N ILE A 669 -8.51 14.17 29.33
CA ILE A 669 -8.81 13.36 28.15
C ILE A 669 -9.08 14.21 26.90
N ILE A 670 -8.71 13.67 25.74
CA ILE A 670 -8.78 14.38 24.46
C ILE A 670 -9.43 13.47 23.43
N VAL A 671 -10.44 13.97 22.71
CA VAL A 671 -11.14 13.28 21.62
C VAL A 671 -11.57 11.84 21.98
N GLY A 672 -12.24 11.71 23.14
CA GLY A 672 -12.90 10.49 23.60
C GLY A 672 -14.43 10.49 23.45
N GLY A 673 -15.03 9.32 23.62
CA GLY A 673 -16.48 9.09 23.60
C GLY A 673 -16.79 7.64 23.98
N VAL A 674 -18.07 7.26 23.98
CA VAL A 674 -18.48 5.86 24.19
C VAL A 674 -18.68 5.17 22.83
N PRO A 675 -18.04 4.02 22.58
CA PRO A 675 -18.26 3.26 21.35
C PRO A 675 -19.71 2.82 21.17
N SER A 676 -20.26 3.09 19.98
CA SER A 676 -21.64 2.73 19.60
C SER A 676 -21.78 1.33 19.02
N TYR A 677 -20.71 0.55 18.86
CA TYR A 677 -20.80 -0.84 18.40
C TYR A 677 -21.02 -1.80 19.58
N THR A 678 -21.61 -2.97 19.30
CA THR A 678 -21.89 -4.02 20.30
C THR A 678 -20.61 -4.60 20.90
N GLN A 679 -20.61 -4.84 22.20
CA GLN A 679 -19.49 -5.38 22.96
C GLN A 679 -19.95 -6.46 23.96
N PRO A 680 -19.02 -7.28 24.50
CA PRO A 680 -19.35 -8.17 25.63
C PRO A 680 -19.84 -7.32 26.80
N LYS A 681 -20.95 -7.73 27.43
CA LYS A 681 -21.61 -6.94 28.48
C LYS A 681 -20.67 -6.62 29.65
N GLU A 682 -19.81 -7.56 30.02
CA GLU A 682 -18.89 -7.47 31.14
C GLU A 682 -17.75 -6.47 30.91
N THR A 683 -17.50 -6.05 29.67
CA THR A 683 -16.47 -5.08 29.31
C THR A 683 -17.03 -3.92 28.50
N ASP A 684 -18.34 -3.70 28.61
CA ASP A 684 -19.03 -2.70 27.82
C ASP A 684 -18.87 -1.30 28.42
N TYR A 685 -18.14 -0.45 27.70
CA TYR A 685 -17.87 0.95 28.02
C TYR A 685 -19.10 1.73 28.52
N HIS A 686 -20.30 1.43 28.00
CA HIS A 686 -21.54 2.09 28.41
C HIS A 686 -21.79 1.99 29.93
N TYR A 687 -21.64 0.80 30.51
CA TYR A 687 -21.90 0.58 31.94
C TYR A 687 -20.83 1.23 32.82
N TYR A 688 -19.56 1.15 32.41
CA TYR A 688 -18.43 1.69 33.17
C TYR A 688 -18.40 3.22 33.17
N THR A 689 -18.75 3.85 32.03
CA THR A 689 -18.79 5.32 31.91
C THR A 689 -19.70 5.96 32.97
N ARG A 690 -20.83 5.32 33.27
CA ARG A 690 -21.81 5.78 34.29
C ARG A 690 -21.28 5.72 35.72
N ARG A 691 -20.22 4.95 35.97
CA ARG A 691 -19.65 4.70 37.30
C ARG A 691 -18.41 5.54 37.60
N ILE A 692 -17.87 6.27 36.61
CA ILE A 692 -16.71 7.13 36.83
C ILE A 692 -17.08 8.26 37.80
N LYS A 693 -16.26 8.48 38.83
CA LYS A 693 -16.37 9.62 39.75
C LYS A 693 -15.17 10.56 39.69
N THR A 694 -14.09 10.14 39.04
CA THR A 694 -12.89 10.93 38.85
C THR A 694 -13.22 12.27 38.17
N PRO A 695 -12.70 13.40 38.66
CA PRO A 695 -12.75 14.69 37.98
C PRO A 695 -12.14 14.61 36.58
N ILE A 696 -12.86 15.08 35.55
CA ILE A 696 -12.44 15.02 34.15
C ILE A 696 -12.44 16.39 33.50
N LEU A 697 -11.34 16.71 32.79
CA LEU A 697 -11.35 17.70 31.72
C LEU A 697 -11.28 16.99 30.38
N HIS A 698 -12.26 17.24 29.51
CA HIS A 698 -12.38 16.62 28.20
C HIS A 698 -12.37 17.69 27.10
N ILE A 699 -11.41 17.60 26.17
CA ILE A 699 -11.38 18.45 24.97
C ILE A 699 -11.85 17.64 23.76
N VAL A 700 -12.81 18.17 23.00
CA VAL A 700 -13.42 17.50 21.84
C VAL A 700 -13.55 18.46 20.66
N GLY A 701 -13.25 17.96 19.47
CA GLY A 701 -13.54 18.64 18.21
C GLY A 701 -14.90 18.20 17.64
N LYS A 702 -15.76 19.14 17.24
CA LYS A 702 -17.08 18.83 16.68
C LYS A 702 -17.02 18.20 15.29
N LEU A 703 -15.90 18.39 14.58
CA LEU A 703 -15.67 17.85 13.23
C LEU A 703 -14.87 16.54 13.27
N ASP A 704 -14.74 15.88 14.42
CA ASP A 704 -13.94 14.65 14.56
C ASP A 704 -14.58 13.47 13.79
N PRO A 705 -13.92 12.95 12.73
CA PRO A 705 -14.47 11.86 11.94
C PRO A 705 -14.09 10.46 12.49
N VAL A 706 -13.28 10.37 13.55
CA VAL A 706 -12.96 9.09 14.24
C VAL A 706 -13.86 8.89 15.45
N VAL A 707 -13.91 9.89 16.32
CA VAL A 707 -14.80 9.89 17.48
C VAL A 707 -15.93 10.85 17.17
N SER A 708 -16.97 10.30 16.54
CA SER A 708 -18.12 11.09 16.09
C SER A 708 -18.70 11.91 17.24
N TYR A 709 -18.79 13.23 17.02
CA TYR A 709 -19.36 14.15 17.99
C TYR A 709 -20.78 13.73 18.37
N ASN A 710 -21.63 13.45 17.38
CA ASN A 710 -23.03 13.08 17.61
C ASN A 710 -23.22 11.65 18.12
N GLU A 711 -22.47 10.67 17.59
CA GLU A 711 -22.75 9.26 17.87
C GLU A 711 -21.98 8.70 19.08
N MET A 712 -20.86 9.31 19.46
CA MET A 712 -19.98 8.80 20.52
C MET A 712 -19.79 9.78 21.67
N PHE A 713 -19.56 11.07 21.36
CA PHE A 713 -19.30 12.06 22.39
C PHE A 713 -20.58 12.58 23.07
N LEU A 714 -21.63 12.96 22.32
CA LEU A 714 -22.88 13.41 22.94
C LEU A 714 -23.47 12.36 23.87
N PRO A 715 -23.55 11.06 23.51
CA PRO A 715 -23.98 10.03 24.45
C PRO A 715 -23.05 9.90 25.66
N TRP A 716 -21.73 10.00 25.48
CA TRP A 716 -20.78 10.00 26.59
C TRP A 716 -21.07 11.15 27.58
N LYS A 717 -21.28 12.35 27.06
CA LYS A 717 -21.56 13.57 27.85
C LYS A 717 -22.84 13.43 28.67
N GLU A 718 -23.84 12.74 28.14
CA GLU A 718 -25.11 12.50 28.84
C GLU A 718 -25.00 11.43 29.94
N ILE A 719 -24.21 10.38 29.73
CA ILE A 719 -24.17 9.22 30.64
C ILE A 719 -23.00 9.22 31.63
N ILE A 720 -22.00 10.09 31.48
CA ILE A 720 -20.82 10.14 32.35
C ILE A 720 -21.19 10.33 33.82
N GLY A 721 -20.63 9.47 34.68
CA GLY A 721 -20.92 9.47 36.12
C GLY A 721 -20.26 10.58 36.93
N THR A 722 -19.31 11.31 36.32
CA THR A 722 -18.50 12.35 36.98
C THR A 722 -19.41 13.50 37.43
N PRO A 723 -19.32 13.95 38.70
CA PRO A 723 -20.12 15.08 39.17
C PRO A 723 -19.93 16.32 38.30
N LYS A 724 -21.02 17.04 37.99
CA LYS A 724 -20.95 18.24 37.10
C LYS A 724 -19.95 19.31 37.57
N LYS A 725 -19.75 19.47 38.88
CA LYS A 725 -18.76 20.40 39.46
C LYS A 725 -17.30 20.01 39.18
N ASP A 726 -17.08 18.74 38.87
CA ASP A 726 -15.79 18.09 38.61
C ASP A 726 -15.63 17.67 37.15
N LEU A 727 -16.56 18.09 36.28
CA LEU A 727 -16.55 17.83 34.85
C LEU A 727 -16.37 19.15 34.10
N LYS A 728 -15.29 19.26 33.32
CA LYS A 728 -15.04 20.39 32.42
C LYS A 728 -14.94 19.91 30.98
N ILE A 729 -15.76 20.46 30.11
CA ILE A 729 -15.78 20.11 28.70
C ILE A 729 -15.40 21.33 27.87
N ILE A 730 -14.51 21.13 26.89
CA ILE A 730 -14.12 22.14 25.91
C ILE A 730 -14.47 21.58 24.53
N GLU A 731 -15.52 22.14 23.93
CA GLU A 731 -16.00 21.75 22.60
C GLU A 731 -15.53 22.79 21.58
N MET A 732 -14.88 22.32 20.52
CA MET A 732 -14.27 23.18 19.51
C MET A 732 -14.98 22.98 18.17
N ASP A 733 -15.58 24.06 17.64
CA ASP A 733 -16.42 24.00 16.43
C ASP A 733 -15.65 23.62 15.16
N ASP A 734 -14.43 24.15 14.99
CA ASP A 734 -13.62 23.97 13.77
C ASP A 734 -12.46 22.98 13.94
N VAL A 735 -12.56 22.05 14.89
CA VAL A 735 -11.51 21.07 15.19
C VAL A 735 -12.01 19.65 14.94
N GLY A 736 -11.18 18.86 14.26
CA GLY A 736 -11.39 17.43 14.04
C GLY A 736 -10.75 16.57 15.13
N HIS A 737 -10.14 15.44 14.74
CA HIS A 737 -9.51 14.49 15.67
C HIS A 737 -8.18 14.99 16.30
N PHE A 738 -7.61 16.08 15.79
CA PHE A 738 -6.34 16.64 16.27
C PHE A 738 -6.56 17.97 16.98
N VAL A 739 -6.42 17.99 18.30
CA VAL A 739 -6.54 19.20 19.12
C VAL A 739 -5.22 19.99 19.13
N PRO A 740 -5.24 21.32 18.94
CA PRO A 740 -4.04 22.16 19.01
C PRO A 740 -3.28 22.01 20.33
N ARG A 741 -1.94 21.94 20.26
CA ARG A 741 -1.07 21.75 21.44
C ARG A 741 -1.20 22.89 22.45
N ASP A 742 -1.27 24.13 21.98
CA ASP A 742 -1.41 25.30 22.86
C ASP A 742 -2.68 25.23 23.71
N THR A 743 -3.78 24.70 23.16
CA THR A 743 -5.01 24.43 23.90
C THR A 743 -4.77 23.39 24.99
N ILE A 744 -4.08 22.29 24.68
CA ILE A 744 -3.73 21.26 25.66
C ILE A 744 -2.90 21.86 26.78
N TYR A 745 -1.84 22.60 26.45
CA TYR A 745 -0.91 23.21 27.42
C TYR A 745 -1.62 24.21 28.34
N LYS A 746 -2.52 25.02 27.78
CA LYS A 746 -3.31 26.01 28.53
C LYS A 746 -4.14 25.38 29.65
N TYR A 747 -4.68 24.17 29.43
CA TYR A 747 -5.65 23.56 30.35
C TYR A 747 -5.09 22.41 31.18
N HIS A 748 -4.15 21.61 30.67
CA HIS A 748 -3.77 20.35 31.31
C HIS A 748 -3.16 20.54 32.70
N ARG A 749 -2.08 21.34 32.82
CA ARG A 749 -1.41 21.59 34.10
C ARG A 749 -2.37 22.18 35.15
N ASN A 750 -3.15 23.17 34.75
CA ASN A 750 -4.08 23.85 35.66
C ASN A 750 -5.18 22.91 36.16
N TRP A 751 -5.62 21.96 35.32
CA TRP A 751 -6.62 20.98 35.71
C TRP A 751 -6.09 19.99 36.75
N ILE A 752 -4.96 19.35 36.48
CA ILE A 752 -4.40 18.36 37.40
C ILE A 752 -3.98 19.02 38.73
N LYS A 753 -3.38 20.22 38.68
CA LYS A 753 -3.00 20.99 39.87
C LYS A 753 -4.19 21.34 40.78
N LYS A 754 -5.40 21.54 40.22
CA LYS A 754 -6.62 21.82 41.01
C LYS A 754 -6.98 20.67 41.95
N TYR A 755 -6.61 19.44 41.60
CA TYR A 755 -6.95 18.21 42.31
C TYR A 755 -5.74 17.54 42.97
N SER A 756 -4.55 18.13 42.84
CA SER A 756 -3.36 17.73 43.60
C SER A 756 -3.47 18.21 45.05
N VAL A 757 -3.00 17.39 45.98
CA VAL A 757 -2.69 17.77 47.36
C VAL A 757 -1.41 18.61 47.33
N LEU A 758 -1.46 19.82 47.89
CA LEU A 758 -0.26 20.62 48.12
C LEU A 758 0.52 19.99 49.29
N GLU A 759 1.80 19.69 49.09
CA GLU A 759 2.67 19.37 50.24
C GLU A 759 2.69 20.58 51.20
N PRO A 760 2.67 20.35 52.54
CA PRO A 760 2.70 21.41 53.54
C PRO A 760 3.87 22.38 53.43
#